data_AF-A0A081BLU0-F1
#
_entry.id   AF-A0A081BLU0-F1
#
_cell.length_a   1.000
_cell.length_b   1.000
_cell.length_c   1.000
_cell.angle_alpha   90.00
_cell.angle_beta   90.00
_cell.angle_gamma   90.00
#
_symmetry.space_group_name_H-M   'P 1'
#
loop_
_entity.id
_entity.type
_entity.pdbx_description
1 polymer ?
#
loop_
_entity_poly.entity_id
_entity_poly.type
_entity_poly.pdbx_seq_one_letter_code
_entity_poly.pdbx_strand_id
1 'polypeptide(L)'
;MIIILPLGHEDQEAQRYPYITLGFVLLNTALFILTLIVAPASQRAHYEKEYELVEFYIQHLQFEFPENTYNKLLPQYRQVIQHVKKYGLKEVLRQSNIPFEMPDELPSSVPKSKMSEALEARQQEQTQFEFTKRIQAFEHAYANDFYIKYGYVPSRGGILTIFSSMFLHGGWLHLIGNMLFLWLAGCNIEDLWGRILYPIFYLVGGALATVAHGMMFPESMTPLIGASGAIAAVMGAFMIRKYATKIYFVYFIWVVGILRGKFSAPAFIMLPLWLMQQLWGVIFNSGGGGGVAFWAHIGGFAFGALVALLIKVTGFETNVIAPALDRKTSIVEPHLAAGIQKLRDENDAPGAVEELRQAIQAEPENPIAHSELARAYFAVGKKDMAQREFKRGIFLYMKQGDMENAIDQYIELHEEMPEMMLDVPQQKKLAAALEERALCQSKQYTEPHIIDEQEQRYFAYAATAHKQIAGFHQRKNGNFEHPDAIAALTKYAEIQIERLKNPQEAGKAYSALLQNPNLTPENKAALTQQIQRAKEMMQAFAREKAAAQAAEAASPQRAALQRQTNATAQRNALIAKIPMAKRIKLVQNLDMPAKYQVPSIAPLEANKVARLDDGLDFKRPGEPPMRFDEIFAILVFQLPDEKPTIDSGNRRRKKGADVPTAFTSKQEVIFADMFLGGQSRPYRVASNHISYPDFFTNLQANSYANFRQFILYLLSNIASVYVDQYTIDFLKNGKTMRFLSINDLELHEKRIWKQLRGAARAMCEQCAAVYWIDSAKVPAGGGTVKCAACGHPVEIRKPEERD
;
A
#
# COMPACT_ATOMS: atom_id res chain seq x y z
N MET A 1 -13.19 15.60 28.87
CA MET A 1 -13.27 15.84 27.42
C MET A 1 -12.46 14.79 26.67
N ILE A 2 -13.02 14.17 25.62
CA ILE A 2 -12.32 13.22 24.74
C ILE A 2 -12.25 13.88 23.36
N ILE A 3 -11.06 14.09 22.83
CA ILE A 3 -10.82 14.61 21.48
C ILE A 3 -10.17 13.51 20.66
N ILE A 4 -10.70 13.24 19.47
CA ILE A 4 -10.11 12.33 18.48
C ILE A 4 -9.98 13.12 17.18
N LEU A 5 -8.75 13.26 16.67
CA LEU A 5 -8.45 14.05 15.47
C LEU A 5 -7.76 13.19 14.43
N PRO A 6 -8.26 13.13 13.19
CA PRO A 6 -7.54 12.49 12.09
C PRO A 6 -6.35 13.37 11.67
N LEU A 7 -5.17 12.76 11.53
CA LEU A 7 -3.96 13.44 11.06
C LEU A 7 -3.68 13.19 9.57
N GLY A 8 -4.11 12.04 9.06
CA GLY A 8 -3.74 11.54 7.75
C GLY A 8 -4.22 10.11 7.56
N HIS A 9 -3.87 9.50 6.44
CA HIS A 9 -4.12 8.10 6.18
C HIS A 9 -3.03 7.52 5.27
N GLU A 10 -2.95 6.20 5.16
CA GLU A 10 -1.86 5.51 4.43
C GLU A 10 -1.81 5.84 2.94
N ASP A 11 -2.95 6.13 2.30
CA ASP A 11 -3.01 6.53 0.88
C ASP A 11 -2.86 8.05 0.63
N GLN A 12 -2.12 8.80 1.47
CA GLN A 12 -1.99 10.25 1.28
C GLN A 12 -1.09 10.67 0.12
N GLU A 13 -0.44 9.71 -0.56
CA GLU A 13 0.27 9.94 -1.80
C GLU A 13 -0.71 9.94 -2.98
N ALA A 14 -0.89 11.09 -3.61
CA ALA A 14 -1.70 11.23 -4.81
C ALA A 14 -0.83 11.06 -6.06
N GLN A 15 -1.33 10.33 -7.07
CA GLN A 15 -0.63 10.20 -8.34
C GLN A 15 -0.63 11.52 -9.14
N ARG A 16 -1.59 12.40 -8.85
CA ARG A 16 -1.81 13.68 -9.53
C ARG A 16 -2.02 14.81 -8.52
N TYR A 17 -1.59 16.02 -8.87
CA TYR A 17 -1.84 17.21 -8.04
C TYR A 17 -3.35 17.49 -7.90
N PRO A 18 -3.87 17.66 -6.66
CA PRO A 18 -5.30 17.82 -6.37
C PRO A 18 -5.77 19.28 -6.51
N TYR A 19 -5.68 19.82 -7.74
CA TYR A 19 -5.97 21.23 -8.02
C TYR A 19 -7.40 21.64 -7.68
N ILE A 20 -8.40 20.77 -7.90
CA ILE A 20 -9.80 21.11 -7.64
C ILE A 20 -10.05 21.14 -6.13
N THR A 21 -9.51 20.18 -5.38
CA THR A 21 -9.63 20.13 -3.92
C THR A 21 -8.96 21.36 -3.31
N LEU A 22 -7.74 21.69 -3.75
CA LEU A 22 -7.06 22.92 -3.35
C LEU A 22 -7.86 24.17 -3.76
N GLY A 23 -8.46 24.17 -4.94
CA GLY A 23 -9.34 25.24 -5.42
C GLY A 23 -10.55 25.45 -4.52
N PHE A 24 -11.21 24.37 -4.07
CA PHE A 24 -12.28 24.46 -3.09
C PHE A 24 -11.78 24.96 -1.74
N VAL A 25 -10.62 24.52 -1.26
CA VAL A 25 -10.03 25.02 -0.01
C VAL A 25 -9.80 26.53 -0.08
N LEU A 26 -9.18 27.00 -1.17
CA LEU A 26 -8.93 28.42 -1.40
C LEU A 26 -10.21 29.23 -1.53
N LEU A 27 -11.20 28.73 -2.28
CA LEU A 27 -12.49 29.41 -2.46
C LEU A 27 -13.25 29.54 -1.13
N ASN A 28 -13.34 28.47 -0.34
CA ASN A 28 -13.99 28.50 0.96
C ASN A 28 -13.27 29.46 1.92
N THR A 29 -11.94 29.46 1.90
CA THR A 29 -11.13 30.36 2.74
C THR A 29 -11.33 31.83 2.34
N ALA A 30 -11.30 32.14 1.04
CA ALA A 30 -11.51 33.48 0.53
C ALA A 30 -12.91 34.00 0.84
N LEU A 31 -13.94 33.19 0.64
CA LEU A 31 -15.33 33.55 0.96
C LEU A 31 -15.55 33.69 2.46
N PHE A 32 -14.88 32.89 3.29
CA PHE A 32 -14.92 33.07 4.74
C PHE A 32 -14.29 34.40 5.18
N ILE A 33 -13.11 34.75 4.65
CA ILE A 33 -12.48 36.05 4.94
C ILE A 33 -13.38 37.20 4.51
N LEU A 34 -13.99 37.12 3.32
CA LEU A 34 -14.96 38.12 2.86
C LEU A 34 -16.17 38.21 3.81
N THR A 35 -16.68 37.07 4.26
CA THR A 35 -17.82 36.99 5.18
C THR A 35 -17.49 37.65 6.53
N LEU A 36 -16.26 37.50 7.05
CA LEU A 36 -15.83 38.17 8.29
C LEU A 36 -15.84 39.70 8.17
N ILE A 37 -15.69 40.24 6.96
CA ILE A 37 -15.69 41.69 6.70
C ILE A 37 -17.13 42.19 6.52
N VAL A 38 -17.97 41.46 5.78
CA VAL A 38 -19.27 41.96 5.31
C VAL A 38 -20.44 41.58 6.22
N ALA A 39 -20.44 40.38 6.79
CA ALA A 39 -21.58 39.87 7.56
C ALA A 39 -21.85 40.59 8.89
N PRO A 40 -20.84 40.98 9.71
CA PRO A 40 -21.08 41.47 11.07
C PRO A 40 -21.99 42.70 11.14
N ALA A 41 -21.91 43.61 10.18
CA ALA A 41 -22.74 44.81 10.17
C ALA A 41 -24.24 44.46 10.01
N SER A 42 -24.56 43.61 9.03
CA SER A 42 -25.93 43.16 8.79
C SER A 42 -26.49 42.33 9.95
N GLN A 43 -25.64 41.48 10.56
CA GLN A 43 -26.03 40.59 11.65
C GLN A 43 -26.27 41.36 12.95
N ARG A 44 -25.44 42.37 13.26
CA ARG A 44 -25.68 43.28 14.40
C ARG A 44 -26.99 44.04 14.24
N ALA A 45 -27.24 44.62 13.06
CA ALA A 45 -28.48 45.35 12.79
C ALA A 45 -29.71 44.45 12.95
N HIS A 46 -29.64 43.20 12.50
CA HIS A 46 -30.69 42.21 12.70
C HIS A 46 -30.92 41.92 14.20
N TYR A 47 -29.89 41.54 14.96
CA TYR A 47 -30.04 41.23 16.39
C TYR A 47 -30.49 42.43 17.24
N GLU A 48 -30.07 43.64 16.89
CA GLU A 48 -30.52 44.87 17.56
C GLU A 48 -32.02 45.08 17.36
N LYS A 49 -32.52 44.95 16.12
CA LYS A 49 -33.96 45.09 15.84
C LYS A 49 -34.80 43.96 16.39
N GLU A 50 -34.23 42.77 16.47
CA GLU A 50 -34.86 41.64 17.14
C GLU A 50 -35.01 41.89 18.65
N TYR A 51 -33.94 42.34 19.31
CA TYR A 51 -33.96 42.69 20.73
C TYR A 51 -34.97 43.80 21.02
N GLU A 52 -34.93 44.91 20.25
CA GLU A 52 -35.86 46.03 20.37
C GLU A 52 -37.32 45.60 20.24
N LEU A 53 -37.62 44.65 19.35
CA LEU A 53 -38.96 44.13 19.13
C LEU A 53 -39.41 43.25 20.31
N VAL A 54 -38.55 42.34 20.77
CA VAL A 54 -38.86 41.41 21.87
C VAL A 54 -39.01 42.14 23.19
N GLU A 55 -38.11 43.08 23.51
CA GLU A 55 -38.18 43.93 24.69
C GLU A 55 -39.50 44.71 24.74
N PHE A 56 -39.84 45.37 23.63
CA PHE A 56 -41.09 46.12 23.52
C PHE A 56 -42.31 45.21 23.71
N TYR A 57 -42.29 44.01 23.10
CA TYR A 57 -43.39 43.04 23.22
C TYR A 57 -43.60 42.56 24.66
N ILE A 58 -42.52 42.25 25.38
CA ILE A 58 -42.58 41.75 26.76
C ILE A 58 -43.17 42.80 27.71
N GLN A 59 -43.00 44.09 27.41
CA GLN A 59 -43.61 45.19 28.17
C GLN A 59 -45.09 45.44 27.79
N HIS A 60 -45.55 44.93 26.64
CA HIS A 60 -46.88 45.21 26.08
C HIS A 60 -47.60 43.91 25.64
N LEU A 61 -47.75 42.97 26.57
CA LEU A 61 -48.31 41.63 26.32
C LEU A 61 -49.78 41.62 25.86
N GLN A 62 -50.48 42.75 25.89
CA GLN A 62 -51.84 42.90 25.35
C GLN A 62 -51.92 42.74 23.83
N PHE A 63 -50.80 42.82 23.11
CA PHE A 63 -50.77 42.68 21.66
C PHE A 63 -50.49 41.23 21.23
N GLU A 64 -51.02 40.87 20.07
CA GLU A 64 -50.74 39.59 19.43
C GLU A 64 -49.55 39.71 18.47
N PHE A 65 -48.63 38.76 18.56
CA PHE A 65 -47.45 38.71 17.71
C PHE A 65 -47.82 38.02 16.39
N PRO A 66 -47.53 38.61 15.21
CA PRO A 66 -47.78 37.94 13.93
C PRO A 66 -47.01 36.62 13.86
N GLU A 67 -47.70 35.53 13.49
CA GLU A 67 -47.15 34.17 13.55
C GLU A 67 -45.86 34.01 12.72
N ASN A 68 -45.84 34.54 11.49
CA ASN A 68 -44.66 34.49 10.63
C ASN A 68 -43.45 35.22 11.25
N THR A 69 -43.66 36.40 11.83
CA THR A 69 -42.60 37.17 12.49
C THR A 69 -42.14 36.48 13.76
N TYR A 70 -43.07 35.93 14.55
CA TYR A 70 -42.77 35.17 15.76
C TYR A 70 -41.88 33.96 15.46
N ASN A 71 -42.14 33.25 14.36
CA ASN A 71 -41.35 32.07 13.96
C ASN A 71 -39.93 32.41 13.49
N LYS A 72 -39.66 33.66 13.07
CA LYS A 72 -38.31 34.12 12.70
C LYS A 72 -37.43 34.48 13.90
N LEU A 73 -38.04 34.77 15.06
CA LEU A 73 -37.29 35.09 16.27
C LEU A 73 -36.36 33.93 16.67
N LEU A 74 -35.23 34.22 17.31
CA LEU A 74 -34.33 33.23 17.85
C LEU A 74 -35.08 32.35 18.87
N PRO A 75 -34.76 31.04 18.93
CA PRO A 75 -35.43 30.11 19.84
C PRO A 75 -35.45 30.57 21.30
N GLN A 76 -34.38 31.20 21.77
CA GLN A 76 -34.28 31.77 23.11
C GLN A 76 -35.32 32.86 23.38
N TYR A 77 -35.58 33.77 22.42
CA TYR A 77 -36.58 34.82 22.60
C TYR A 77 -38.00 34.26 22.55
N ARG A 78 -38.27 33.28 21.69
CA ARG A 78 -39.56 32.56 21.72
C ARG A 78 -39.81 31.88 23.05
N GLN A 79 -38.79 31.23 23.64
CA GLN A 79 -38.87 30.60 24.96
C GLN A 79 -39.12 31.64 26.06
N VAL A 80 -38.45 32.79 26.04
CA VAL A 80 -38.67 33.88 26.99
C VAL A 80 -40.11 34.38 26.87
N ILE A 81 -40.59 34.66 25.65
CA ILE A 81 -41.97 35.10 25.41
C ILE A 81 -42.98 34.08 25.95
N GLN A 82 -42.77 32.78 25.72
CA GLN A 82 -43.63 31.71 26.23
C GLN A 82 -43.64 31.66 27.77
N HIS A 83 -42.48 31.77 28.41
CA HIS A 83 -42.38 31.81 29.87
C HIS A 83 -43.05 33.04 30.46
N VAL A 84 -42.82 34.22 29.88
CA VAL A 84 -43.45 35.47 30.32
C VAL A 84 -44.97 35.39 30.19
N LYS A 85 -45.50 34.84 29.08
CA LYS A 85 -46.95 34.61 28.92
C LYS A 85 -47.52 33.64 29.95
N LYS A 86 -46.74 32.63 30.37
CA LYS A 86 -47.19 31.58 31.29
C LYS A 86 -47.10 31.97 32.77
N TYR A 87 -46.04 32.68 33.16
CA TYR A 87 -45.70 32.94 34.58
C TYR A 87 -45.73 34.42 34.96
N GLY A 88 -45.81 35.33 33.98
CA GLY A 88 -45.72 36.77 34.20
C GLY A 88 -44.28 37.27 34.31
N LEU A 89 -44.05 38.51 33.88
CA LEU A 89 -42.70 39.10 33.76
C LEU A 89 -41.93 39.12 35.10
N LYS A 90 -42.59 39.48 36.20
CA LYS A 90 -41.95 39.59 37.53
C LYS A 90 -41.42 38.26 38.06
N GLU A 91 -42.14 37.16 37.80
CA GLU A 91 -41.75 35.83 38.29
C GLU A 91 -40.61 35.25 37.46
N VAL A 92 -40.62 35.46 36.14
CA VAL A 92 -39.52 35.05 35.26
C VAL A 92 -38.22 35.76 35.67
N LEU A 93 -38.25 37.08 35.89
CA LEU A 93 -37.07 37.86 36.31
C LEU A 93 -36.49 37.40 37.65
N ARG A 94 -37.33 36.90 38.57
CA ARG A 94 -36.89 36.40 39.88
C ARG A 94 -36.17 35.05 39.79
N GLN A 95 -36.46 34.25 38.76
CA GLN A 95 -35.97 32.87 38.63
C GLN A 95 -34.78 32.71 37.68
N SER A 96 -34.40 33.75 36.93
CA SER A 96 -33.49 33.62 35.79
C SER A 96 -32.12 34.29 35.98
N ASN A 97 -31.04 33.53 35.78
CA ASN A 97 -29.67 34.01 35.50
C ASN A 97 -29.52 34.48 34.04
N ILE A 98 -30.49 35.23 33.51
CA ILE A 98 -30.45 35.72 32.12
C ILE A 98 -29.75 37.09 32.11
N PRO A 99 -28.75 37.32 31.23
CA PRO A 99 -28.10 38.62 31.08
C PRO A 99 -29.04 39.55 30.30
N PHE A 100 -30.06 40.04 30.98
CA PHE A 100 -30.91 41.12 30.50
C PHE A 100 -30.61 42.32 31.41
N GLU A 101 -29.79 43.26 30.94
CA GLU A 101 -29.64 44.55 31.62
C GLU A 101 -30.90 45.37 31.34
N MET A 102 -31.80 45.42 32.32
CA MET A 102 -32.90 46.39 32.34
C MET A 102 -32.35 47.77 32.73
N PRO A 103 -32.95 48.86 32.26
CA PRO A 103 -32.80 50.18 32.88
C PRO A 103 -33.15 50.10 34.39
N ASP A 104 -32.44 50.87 35.22
CA ASP A 104 -32.50 50.82 36.70
C ASP A 104 -33.90 51.03 37.32
N GLU A 105 -34.90 51.44 36.53
CA GLU A 105 -36.27 51.63 36.98
C GLU A 105 -37.27 51.07 35.95
N LEU A 106 -38.10 50.08 36.34
CA LEU A 106 -39.42 49.94 35.71
C LEU A 106 -40.12 51.28 35.91
N PRO A 107 -40.78 51.88 34.88
CA PRO A 107 -41.59 53.05 35.09
C PRO A 107 -42.57 52.74 36.21
N SER A 108 -42.36 53.41 37.34
CA SER A 108 -43.31 53.39 38.44
C SER A 108 -44.65 53.75 37.83
N SER A 109 -45.64 52.90 38.12
CA SER A 109 -47.01 53.04 37.63
C SER A 109 -47.37 54.51 37.56
N VAL A 110 -47.53 55.03 36.35
CA VAL A 110 -48.07 56.38 36.14
C VAL A 110 -49.32 56.46 37.03
N PRO A 111 -49.43 57.46 37.91
CA PRO A 111 -50.59 57.58 38.76
C PRO A 111 -51.83 57.51 37.86
N LYS A 112 -52.75 56.58 38.14
CA LYS A 112 -54.08 56.55 37.52
C LYS A 112 -54.88 57.76 38.01
N SER A 113 -54.45 58.97 37.65
CA SER A 113 -55.30 60.15 37.66
C SER A 113 -56.12 60.06 36.37
N LYS A 114 -57.44 60.09 36.55
CA LYS A 114 -58.50 59.97 35.53
C LYS A 114 -58.06 60.41 34.12
N MET A 115 -57.56 59.45 33.36
CA MET A 115 -57.34 59.60 31.92
C MET A 115 -58.70 59.36 31.25
N SER A 116 -59.08 60.19 30.27
CA SER A 116 -60.35 59.96 29.56
C SER A 116 -60.24 58.73 28.67
N GLU A 117 -61.34 57.99 28.46
CA GLU A 117 -61.38 56.83 27.56
C GLU A 117 -60.81 57.15 26.16
N ALA A 118 -61.02 58.37 25.67
CA ALA A 118 -60.46 58.84 24.41
C ALA A 118 -58.92 59.01 24.43
N LEU A 119 -58.33 59.35 25.57
CA LEU A 119 -56.88 59.45 25.74
C LEU A 119 -56.24 58.07 25.89
N GLU A 120 -56.90 57.14 26.58
CA GLU A 120 -56.51 55.72 26.65
C GLU A 120 -56.52 55.06 25.25
N ALA A 121 -57.58 55.27 24.47
CA ALA A 121 -57.68 54.75 23.11
C ALA A 121 -56.58 55.30 22.19
N ARG A 122 -56.29 56.61 22.26
CA ARG A 122 -55.18 57.23 21.50
C ARG A 122 -53.82 56.67 21.90
N GLN A 123 -53.60 56.46 23.20
CA GLN A 123 -52.33 55.90 23.68
C GLN A 123 -52.17 54.45 23.21
N GLN A 124 -53.24 53.65 23.25
CA GLN A 124 -53.23 52.27 22.75
C GLN A 124 -52.98 52.22 21.22
N GLU A 125 -53.57 53.13 20.45
CA GLU A 125 -53.32 53.26 19.00
C GLU A 125 -51.86 53.62 18.71
N GLN A 126 -51.28 54.57 19.46
CA GLN A 126 -49.87 54.95 19.34
C GLN A 126 -48.93 53.78 19.70
N THR A 127 -49.24 53.04 20.76
CA THR A 127 -48.43 51.87 21.15
C THR A 127 -48.53 50.74 20.11
N GLN A 128 -49.72 50.51 19.52
CA GLN A 128 -49.91 49.55 18.43
C GLN A 128 -49.15 49.96 17.17
N PHE A 129 -49.11 51.27 16.86
CA PHE A 129 -48.33 51.81 15.75
C PHE A 129 -46.82 51.57 15.95
N GLU A 130 -46.29 51.86 17.14
CA GLU A 130 -44.88 51.61 17.46
C GLU A 130 -44.54 50.10 17.43
N PHE A 131 -45.44 49.22 17.88
CA PHE A 131 -45.25 47.78 17.74
C PHE A 131 -45.13 47.35 16.27
N THR A 132 -46.05 47.84 15.43
CA THR A 132 -46.06 47.54 13.99
C THR A 132 -44.79 48.05 13.29
N LYS A 133 -44.32 49.25 13.66
CA LYS A 133 -43.07 49.83 13.16
C LYS A 133 -41.84 48.98 13.54
N ARG A 134 -41.78 48.47 14.78
CA ARG A 134 -40.70 47.57 15.22
C ARG A 134 -40.72 46.25 14.49
N ILE A 135 -41.92 45.68 14.23
CA ILE A 135 -42.06 44.49 13.38
C ILE A 135 -41.48 44.74 11.99
N GLN A 136 -41.84 45.86 11.35
CA GLN A 136 -41.32 46.21 10.01
C GLN A 136 -39.80 46.40 10.01
N ALA A 137 -39.25 47.05 11.04
CA ALA A 137 -37.81 47.23 11.19
C ALA A 137 -37.06 45.90 11.35
N PHE A 138 -37.59 44.99 12.19
CA PHE A 138 -37.06 43.64 12.34
C PHE A 138 -37.14 42.84 11.04
N GLU A 139 -38.29 42.82 10.37
CA GLU A 139 -38.47 42.08 9.11
C GLU A 139 -37.52 42.57 8.01
N HIS A 140 -37.33 43.89 7.91
CA HIS A 140 -36.36 44.48 6.99
C HIS A 140 -34.91 44.10 7.36
N ALA A 141 -34.56 44.11 8.64
CA ALA A 141 -33.22 43.75 9.09
C ALA A 141 -32.95 42.24 8.90
N TYR A 142 -33.91 41.37 9.22
CA TYR A 142 -33.87 39.92 9.01
C TYR A 142 -33.65 39.58 7.53
N ALA A 143 -34.41 40.22 6.62
CA ALA A 143 -34.26 39.98 5.17
C ALA A 143 -32.90 40.40 4.61
N ASN A 144 -32.23 41.36 5.27
CA ASN A 144 -30.92 41.88 4.88
C ASN A 144 -29.75 41.26 5.65
N ASP A 145 -30.01 40.39 6.62
CA ASP A 145 -28.97 39.62 7.30
C ASP A 145 -28.23 38.74 6.28
N PHE A 146 -26.90 38.82 6.29
CA PHE A 146 -26.05 38.13 5.33
C PHE A 146 -26.26 36.60 5.32
N TYR A 147 -26.35 35.98 6.50
CA TYR A 147 -26.53 34.53 6.62
C TYR A 147 -27.95 34.10 6.28
N ILE A 148 -28.96 34.94 6.55
CA ILE A 148 -30.33 34.70 6.09
C ILE A 148 -30.43 34.84 4.57
N LYS A 149 -29.71 35.78 3.96
CA LYS A 149 -29.76 36.03 2.52
C LYS A 149 -29.08 34.95 1.69
N TYR A 150 -27.87 34.54 2.10
CA TYR A 150 -27.03 33.62 1.33
C TYR A 150 -26.97 32.19 1.90
N GLY A 151 -27.43 31.97 3.13
CA GLY A 151 -27.64 30.63 3.68
C GLY A 151 -28.94 30.00 3.18
N TYR A 152 -29.03 28.69 3.30
CA TYR A 152 -30.23 27.94 2.93
C TYR A 152 -31.19 27.92 4.11
N VAL A 153 -32.32 28.63 4.02
CA VAL A 153 -33.38 28.61 5.04
C VAL A 153 -34.45 27.61 4.61
N PRO A 154 -34.62 26.46 5.30
CA PRO A 154 -35.52 25.39 4.86
C PRO A 154 -36.96 25.82 4.54
N SER A 155 -37.56 26.68 5.36
CA SER A 155 -38.93 27.18 5.16
C SER A 155 -39.10 28.07 3.93
N ARG A 156 -38.01 28.67 3.44
CA ARG A 156 -37.99 29.53 2.25
C ARG A 156 -37.51 28.78 1.01
N GLY A 157 -36.59 27.84 1.19
CA GLY A 157 -35.87 27.18 0.10
C GLY A 157 -35.00 28.15 -0.72
N GLY A 158 -34.77 27.77 -1.98
CA GLY A 158 -34.05 28.57 -2.98
C GLY A 158 -32.92 27.80 -3.67
N ILE A 159 -32.91 27.79 -5.00
CA ILE A 159 -31.89 27.06 -5.78
C ILE A 159 -30.50 27.67 -5.56
N LEU A 160 -30.40 29.00 -5.59
CA LEU A 160 -29.13 29.70 -5.38
C LEU A 160 -28.59 29.47 -3.96
N THR A 161 -29.47 29.49 -2.96
CA THR A 161 -29.10 29.32 -1.55
C THR A 161 -28.63 27.90 -1.23
N ILE A 162 -29.08 26.88 -1.97
CA ILE A 162 -28.57 25.51 -1.87
C ILE A 162 -27.06 25.44 -2.18
N PHE A 163 -26.59 26.21 -3.18
CA PHE A 163 -25.19 26.22 -3.57
C PHE A 163 -24.37 27.24 -2.78
N SER A 164 -24.90 28.44 -2.54
CA SER A 164 -24.15 29.46 -1.78
C SER A 164 -23.93 29.05 -0.33
N SER A 165 -24.88 28.34 0.30
CA SER A 165 -24.73 27.85 1.68
C SER A 165 -23.52 26.92 1.84
N MET A 166 -23.15 26.17 0.80
CA MET A 166 -22.02 25.23 0.83
C MET A 166 -20.68 25.92 1.07
N PHE A 167 -20.57 27.22 0.82
CA PHE A 167 -19.32 27.96 0.94
C PHE A 167 -19.29 28.92 2.14
N LEU A 168 -20.38 29.02 2.89
CA LEU A 168 -20.48 29.86 4.09
C LEU A 168 -20.08 29.09 5.34
N HIS A 169 -19.38 29.76 6.26
CA HIS A 169 -18.90 29.14 7.50
C HIS A 169 -19.17 30.05 8.70
N GLY A 170 -19.69 29.46 9.77
CA GLY A 170 -20.05 30.20 11.00
C GLY A 170 -18.88 30.54 11.94
N GLY A 171 -17.65 30.17 11.58
CA GLY A 171 -16.46 30.47 12.40
C GLY A 171 -15.21 29.68 12.00
N TRP A 172 -14.07 30.03 12.61
CA TRP A 172 -12.76 29.44 12.29
C TRP A 172 -12.71 27.92 12.46
N LEU A 173 -13.22 27.40 13.57
CA LEU A 173 -13.19 25.96 13.83
C LEU A 173 -14.06 25.19 12.81
N HIS A 174 -15.18 25.78 12.38
CA HIS A 174 -16.05 25.20 11.35
C HIS A 174 -15.33 25.15 9.99
N LEU A 175 -14.65 26.24 9.59
CA LEU A 175 -13.85 26.26 8.36
C LEU A 175 -12.69 25.25 8.42
N ILE A 176 -11.85 25.32 9.45
CA ILE A 176 -10.66 24.47 9.58
C ILE A 176 -11.06 22.99 9.61
N GLY A 177 -12.12 22.64 10.34
CA GLY A 177 -12.67 21.29 10.36
C GLY A 177 -13.06 20.82 8.96
N ASN A 178 -13.85 21.62 8.23
CA ASN A 178 -14.26 21.29 6.86
C ASN A 178 -13.05 21.13 5.93
N MET A 179 -12.09 22.05 5.98
CA MET A 179 -10.91 21.97 5.11
C MET A 179 -10.02 20.77 5.44
N LEU A 180 -9.91 20.38 6.71
CA LEU A 180 -9.20 19.17 7.13
C LEU A 180 -9.84 17.91 6.53
N PHE A 181 -11.16 17.73 6.68
CA PHE A 181 -11.85 16.55 6.13
C PHE A 181 -11.87 16.56 4.59
N LEU A 182 -11.99 17.74 3.98
CA LEU A 182 -11.88 17.90 2.52
C LEU A 182 -10.48 17.53 2.02
N TRP A 183 -9.43 17.93 2.72
CA TRP A 183 -8.05 17.55 2.39
C TRP A 183 -7.84 16.04 2.53
N LEU A 184 -8.33 15.45 3.62
CA LEU A 184 -8.15 14.02 3.91
C LEU A 184 -8.92 13.10 2.95
N ALA A 185 -10.07 13.50 2.43
CA ALA A 185 -10.86 12.64 1.54
C ALA A 185 -10.84 13.10 0.08
N GLY A 186 -10.87 14.41 -0.15
CA GLY A 186 -11.03 15.03 -1.47
C GLY A 186 -9.88 14.75 -2.42
N CYS A 187 -8.64 14.81 -1.93
CA CYS A 187 -7.46 14.57 -2.76
C CYS A 187 -7.50 13.19 -3.44
N ASN A 188 -7.88 12.13 -2.70
CA ASN A 188 -7.97 10.79 -3.25
C ASN A 188 -9.14 10.59 -4.21
N ILE A 189 -10.29 11.22 -3.93
CA ILE A 189 -11.43 11.13 -4.83
C ILE A 189 -11.18 11.92 -6.12
N GLU A 190 -10.51 13.07 -6.04
CA GLU A 190 -10.07 13.81 -7.21
C GLU A 190 -9.07 13.02 -8.05
N ASP A 191 -8.12 12.32 -7.43
CA ASP A 191 -7.15 11.49 -8.14
C ASP A 191 -7.83 10.33 -8.88
N LEU A 192 -8.83 9.70 -8.26
CA LEU A 192 -9.60 8.61 -8.87
C LEU A 192 -10.54 9.07 -10.00
N TRP A 193 -11.22 10.20 -9.83
CA TRP A 193 -12.32 10.61 -10.72
C TRP A 193 -11.96 11.78 -11.64
N GLY A 194 -10.81 12.39 -11.42
CA GLY A 194 -10.28 13.47 -12.24
C GLY A 194 -11.01 14.80 -12.06
N ARG A 195 -10.47 15.82 -12.74
CA ARG A 195 -10.82 17.24 -12.53
C ARG A 195 -12.20 17.67 -13.04
N ILE A 196 -12.93 16.79 -13.73
CA ILE A 196 -14.25 17.11 -14.28
C ILE A 196 -15.35 16.46 -13.44
N LEU A 197 -15.25 15.14 -13.21
CA LEU A 197 -16.29 14.41 -12.49
C LEU A 197 -16.29 14.76 -11.00
N TYR A 198 -15.12 14.92 -10.38
CA TYR A 198 -15.01 15.25 -8.96
C TYR A 198 -15.74 16.55 -8.55
N PRO A 199 -15.54 17.72 -9.21
CA PRO A 199 -16.25 18.94 -8.81
C PRO A 199 -17.77 18.84 -9.05
N ILE A 200 -18.22 18.16 -10.10
CA ILE A 200 -19.66 17.92 -10.35
C ILE A 200 -20.23 17.08 -9.21
N PHE A 201 -19.56 15.97 -8.86
CA PHE A 201 -19.93 15.11 -7.75
C PHE A 201 -20.00 15.88 -6.43
N TYR A 202 -19.00 16.72 -6.14
CA TYR A 202 -18.96 17.55 -4.93
C TYR A 202 -20.17 18.50 -4.84
N LEU A 203 -20.46 19.22 -5.92
CA LEU A 203 -21.57 20.19 -5.97
C LEU A 203 -22.94 19.50 -5.89
N VAL A 204 -23.14 18.40 -6.62
CA VAL A 204 -24.40 17.64 -6.56
C VAL A 204 -24.59 16.98 -5.20
N GLY A 205 -23.53 16.43 -4.61
CA GLY A 205 -23.58 15.84 -3.27
C GLY A 205 -23.91 16.85 -2.19
N GLY A 206 -23.35 18.06 -2.27
CA GLY A 206 -23.73 19.17 -1.39
C GLY A 206 -25.17 19.62 -1.58
N ALA A 207 -25.63 19.73 -2.83
CA ALA A 207 -27.02 20.09 -3.11
C ALA A 207 -28.02 19.08 -2.52
N LEU A 208 -27.77 17.79 -2.72
CA LEU A 208 -28.61 16.72 -2.18
C LEU A 208 -28.53 16.62 -0.65
N ALA A 209 -27.36 16.89 -0.05
CA ALA A 209 -27.22 17.02 1.39
C ALA A 209 -28.11 18.15 1.95
N THR A 210 -28.08 19.32 1.32
CA THR A 210 -28.93 20.46 1.70
C THR A 210 -30.42 20.14 1.57
N VAL A 211 -30.83 19.50 0.47
CA VAL A 211 -32.22 19.06 0.27
C VAL A 211 -32.63 18.06 1.34
N ALA A 212 -31.79 17.06 1.65
CA ALA A 212 -32.07 16.08 2.69
C ALA A 212 -32.29 16.74 4.06
N HIS A 213 -31.48 17.75 4.41
CA HIS A 213 -31.71 18.51 5.64
C HIS A 213 -33.02 19.30 5.62
N GLY A 214 -33.32 19.99 4.51
CA GLY A 214 -34.55 20.75 4.34
C GLY A 214 -35.81 19.91 4.45
N MET A 215 -35.80 18.69 3.90
CA MET A 215 -36.93 17.75 4.00
C MET A 215 -37.21 17.30 5.44
N MET A 216 -36.18 17.23 6.29
CA MET A 216 -36.33 16.80 7.68
C MET A 216 -36.71 17.94 8.62
N PHE A 217 -36.46 19.19 8.22
CA PHE A 217 -36.81 20.39 8.99
C PHE A 217 -37.46 21.47 8.09
N PRO A 218 -38.60 21.19 7.44
CA PRO A 218 -39.19 22.10 6.45
C PRO A 218 -39.59 23.45 7.06
N GLU A 219 -40.00 23.47 8.33
CA GLU A 219 -40.42 24.71 9.02
C GLU A 219 -39.26 25.48 9.67
N SER A 220 -38.02 25.03 9.50
CA SER A 220 -36.87 25.70 10.13
C SER A 220 -36.59 27.05 9.49
N MET A 221 -36.53 28.08 10.34
CA MET A 221 -36.11 29.44 9.99
C MET A 221 -34.60 29.66 10.20
N THR A 222 -33.88 28.64 10.70
CA THR A 222 -32.44 28.72 10.94
C THR A 222 -31.69 28.43 9.63
N PRO A 223 -30.80 29.34 9.17
CA PRO A 223 -30.07 29.12 7.94
C PRO A 223 -29.05 27.99 8.09
N LEU A 224 -29.10 27.03 7.16
CA LEU A 224 -28.05 26.03 6.95
C LEU A 224 -26.89 26.66 6.18
N ILE A 225 -25.67 26.49 6.72
CA ILE A 225 -24.41 26.91 6.11
C ILE A 225 -23.34 25.83 6.35
N GLY A 226 -22.39 25.70 5.42
CA GLY A 226 -21.21 24.86 5.58
C GLY A 226 -20.98 23.92 4.40
N ALA A 227 -19.70 23.70 4.07
CA ALA A 227 -19.25 22.72 3.08
C ALA A 227 -19.46 21.26 3.52
N SER A 228 -19.79 21.04 4.80
CA SER A 228 -19.76 19.73 5.44
C SER A 228 -20.69 18.69 4.81
N GLY A 229 -21.81 19.10 4.19
CA GLY A 229 -22.68 18.19 3.44
C GLY A 229 -22.02 17.61 2.18
N ALA A 230 -21.34 18.44 1.40
CA ALA A 230 -20.57 18.00 0.24
C ALA A 230 -19.35 17.17 0.65
N ILE A 231 -18.66 17.58 1.72
CA ILE A 231 -17.54 16.82 2.28
C ILE A 231 -18.02 15.46 2.79
N ALA A 232 -19.19 15.38 3.41
CA ALA A 232 -19.78 14.11 3.81
C ALA A 232 -20.02 13.19 2.60
N ALA A 233 -20.44 13.74 1.45
CA ALA A 233 -20.51 12.97 0.20
C ALA A 233 -19.14 12.46 -0.26
N VAL A 234 -18.10 13.30 -0.21
CA VAL A 234 -16.72 12.87 -0.50
C VAL A 234 -16.27 11.77 0.48
N MET A 235 -16.59 11.88 1.77
CA MET A 235 -16.31 10.84 2.77
C MET A 235 -17.06 9.54 2.49
N GLY A 236 -18.33 9.61 2.07
CA GLY A 236 -19.11 8.45 1.64
C GLY A 236 -18.47 7.74 0.44
N ALA A 237 -18.02 8.52 -0.56
CA ALA A 237 -17.28 7.98 -1.69
C ALA A 237 -15.94 7.35 -1.27
N PHE A 238 -15.21 8.02 -0.38
CA PHE A 238 -13.96 7.54 0.19
C PHE A 238 -14.16 6.22 0.93
N MET A 239 -15.22 6.08 1.73
CA MET A 239 -15.54 4.81 2.39
C MET A 239 -15.67 3.64 1.41
N ILE A 240 -16.23 3.87 0.22
CA ILE A 240 -16.47 2.80 -0.75
C ILE A 240 -15.24 2.54 -1.63
N ARG A 241 -14.54 3.59 -2.05
CA ARG A 241 -13.38 3.48 -2.95
C ARG A 241 -12.08 3.18 -2.22
N LYS A 242 -11.92 3.72 -1.02
CA LYS A 242 -10.75 3.62 -0.14
C LYS A 242 -11.10 2.91 1.17
N TYR A 243 -11.95 1.87 1.07
CA TYR A 243 -12.57 1.20 2.22
C TYR A 243 -11.55 0.64 3.24
N ALA A 244 -10.46 0.04 2.76
CA ALA A 244 -9.43 -0.57 3.60
C ALA A 244 -8.42 0.43 4.16
N THR A 245 -8.38 1.66 3.62
CA THR A 245 -7.36 2.66 3.93
C THR A 245 -7.38 3.03 5.41
N LYS A 246 -6.26 2.82 6.10
CA LYS A 246 -6.06 3.16 7.51
C LYS A 246 -5.95 4.66 7.70
N ILE A 247 -6.86 5.21 8.50
CA ILE A 247 -6.83 6.59 8.96
C ILE A 247 -6.08 6.63 10.29
N TYR A 248 -5.11 7.54 10.38
CA TYR A 248 -4.30 7.77 11.57
C TYR A 248 -4.93 8.85 12.44
N PHE A 249 -5.13 8.55 13.71
CA PHE A 249 -5.75 9.45 14.68
C PHE A 249 -4.80 9.74 15.83
N VAL A 250 -4.93 10.95 16.37
CA VAL A 250 -4.46 11.31 17.72
C VAL A 250 -5.67 11.46 18.62
N TYR A 251 -5.55 10.99 19.86
CA TYR A 251 -6.56 11.22 20.88
C TYR A 251 -6.00 11.91 22.14
N PHE A 252 -6.86 12.69 22.78
CA PHE A 252 -6.63 13.34 24.07
C PHE A 252 -7.81 13.06 25.00
N ILE A 253 -7.57 12.37 26.11
CA ILE A 253 -8.59 12.09 27.14
C ILE A 253 -8.19 12.85 28.41
N TRP A 254 -9.09 13.70 28.90
CA TRP A 254 -8.87 14.60 30.05
C TRP A 254 -9.53 14.11 31.35
N VAL A 255 -10.16 12.94 31.35
CA VAL A 255 -11.04 12.49 32.45
C VAL A 255 -10.26 11.89 33.63
N VAL A 256 -9.04 11.38 33.42
CA VAL A 256 -8.23 10.67 34.45
C VAL A 256 -6.73 11.00 34.30
N GLY A 257 -6.40 12.28 34.09
CA GLY A 257 -5.07 12.75 33.68
C GLY A 257 -4.92 12.91 32.16
N ILE A 258 -3.84 13.53 31.68
CA ILE A 258 -3.61 13.76 30.23
C ILE A 258 -3.14 12.45 29.57
N LEU A 259 -4.11 11.65 29.13
CA LEU A 259 -3.85 10.47 28.29
C LEU A 259 -3.82 10.91 26.82
N ARG A 260 -2.63 10.84 26.22
CA ARG A 260 -2.38 11.14 24.81
C ARG A 260 -1.85 9.90 24.10
N GLY A 261 -2.34 9.63 22.90
CA GLY A 261 -1.89 8.47 22.12
C GLY A 261 -2.23 8.58 20.65
N LYS A 262 -1.74 7.61 19.88
CA LYS A 262 -1.98 7.46 18.45
C LYS A 262 -2.62 6.11 18.20
N PHE A 263 -3.61 6.05 17.32
CA PHE A 263 -4.13 4.79 16.80
C PHE A 263 -4.40 4.90 15.31
N SER A 264 -4.52 3.76 14.64
CA SER A 264 -4.97 3.70 13.25
C SER A 264 -6.15 2.75 13.14
N ALA A 265 -7.10 3.10 12.29
CA ALA A 265 -8.25 2.25 12.01
C ALA A 265 -8.69 2.45 10.55
N PRO A 266 -9.14 1.36 9.89
CA PRO A 266 -9.54 1.43 8.49
C PRO A 266 -10.81 2.27 8.30
N ALA A 267 -10.93 2.91 7.14
CA ALA A 267 -12.04 3.79 6.79
C ALA A 267 -13.40 3.11 6.90
N PHE A 268 -13.51 1.83 6.53
CA PHE A 268 -14.76 1.04 6.67
C PHE A 268 -15.22 0.85 8.12
N ILE A 269 -14.37 1.12 9.11
CA ILE A 269 -14.77 1.14 10.53
C ILE A 269 -15.06 2.58 10.94
N MET A 270 -14.12 3.48 10.68
CA MET A 270 -14.18 4.84 11.22
C MET A 270 -15.27 5.71 10.60
N LEU A 271 -15.54 5.57 9.30
CA LEU A 271 -16.56 6.35 8.62
C LEU A 271 -17.99 5.89 8.98
N PRO A 272 -18.28 4.57 9.11
CA PRO A 272 -19.53 4.13 9.73
C PRO A 272 -19.68 4.57 11.18
N LEU A 273 -18.63 4.52 12.01
CA LEU A 273 -18.70 5.04 13.38
C LEU A 273 -18.99 6.54 13.41
N TRP A 274 -18.38 7.32 12.50
CA TRP A 274 -18.70 8.74 12.34
C TRP A 274 -20.15 8.95 11.90
N LEU A 275 -20.68 8.13 10.99
CA LEU A 275 -22.09 8.18 10.58
C LEU A 275 -23.02 7.82 11.74
N MET A 276 -22.67 6.80 12.55
CA MET A 276 -23.40 6.46 13.77
C MET A 276 -23.39 7.63 14.77
N GLN A 277 -22.29 8.37 14.87
CA GLN A 277 -22.25 9.60 15.67
C GLN A 277 -23.18 10.68 15.11
N GLN A 278 -23.36 10.80 13.78
CA GLN A 278 -24.36 11.71 13.21
C GLN A 278 -25.79 11.28 13.57
N LEU A 279 -26.09 9.98 13.46
CA LEU A 279 -27.40 9.42 13.84
C LEU A 279 -27.69 9.61 15.33
N TRP A 280 -26.69 9.41 16.20
CA TRP A 280 -26.79 9.72 17.62
C TRP A 280 -27.05 11.20 17.84
N GLY A 281 -26.40 12.08 17.08
CA GLY A 281 -26.66 13.52 17.09
C GLY A 281 -28.11 13.86 16.74
N VAL A 282 -28.70 13.19 15.75
CA VAL A 282 -30.13 13.34 15.42
C VAL A 282 -31.01 12.95 16.62
N ILE A 283 -30.71 11.85 17.31
CA ILE A 283 -31.56 11.35 18.42
C ILE A 283 -31.50 12.29 19.64
N PHE A 284 -30.30 12.74 20.02
CA PHE A 284 -30.09 13.44 21.29
C PHE A 284 -30.06 14.96 21.17
N ASN A 285 -29.89 15.52 19.97
CA ASN A 285 -29.84 16.96 19.71
C ASN A 285 -30.90 17.41 18.67
N SER A 286 -32.02 16.69 18.57
CA SER A 286 -33.07 16.78 17.53
C SER A 286 -33.78 18.13 17.35
N GLY A 287 -33.52 19.14 18.20
CA GLY A 287 -34.29 20.38 18.24
C GLY A 287 -33.97 21.47 17.20
N GLY A 288 -33.26 21.17 16.11
CA GLY A 288 -32.91 22.16 15.06
C GLY A 288 -31.92 23.27 15.48
N GLY A 289 -31.72 23.50 16.78
CA GLY A 289 -30.82 24.51 17.35
C GLY A 289 -29.43 24.02 17.77
N GLY A 290 -29.09 22.75 17.51
CA GLY A 290 -27.87 22.10 18.00
C GLY A 290 -26.55 22.51 17.31
N GLY A 291 -26.55 23.55 16.47
CA GLY A 291 -25.37 24.06 15.77
C GLY A 291 -24.74 23.13 14.72
N VAL A 292 -25.25 21.90 14.55
CA VAL A 292 -24.75 20.88 13.62
C VAL A 292 -25.88 20.32 12.77
N ALA A 293 -25.71 20.34 11.46
CA ALA A 293 -26.70 19.87 10.48
C ALA A 293 -26.60 18.36 10.21
N PHE A 294 -26.92 17.53 11.21
CA PHE A 294 -26.75 16.07 11.12
C PHE A 294 -27.40 15.43 9.88
N TRP A 295 -28.61 15.86 9.48
CA TRP A 295 -29.27 15.34 8.27
C TRP A 295 -28.56 15.70 6.96
N ALA A 296 -27.87 16.84 6.90
CA ALA A 296 -27.04 17.17 5.74
C ALA A 296 -25.85 16.21 5.64
N HIS A 297 -25.21 15.89 6.77
CA HIS A 297 -24.11 14.92 6.82
C HIS A 297 -24.56 13.52 6.41
N ILE A 298 -25.70 13.06 6.95
CA ILE A 298 -26.26 11.74 6.62
C ILE A 298 -26.64 11.66 5.13
N GLY A 299 -27.36 12.66 4.62
CA GLY A 299 -27.78 12.71 3.22
C GLY A 299 -26.62 12.78 2.24
N GLY A 300 -25.64 13.64 2.52
CA GLY A 300 -24.41 13.73 1.72
C GLY A 300 -23.64 12.41 1.72
N PHE A 301 -23.38 11.85 2.89
CA PHE A 301 -22.65 10.58 3.02
C PHE A 301 -23.34 9.42 2.28
N ALA A 302 -24.66 9.29 2.43
CA ALA A 302 -25.44 8.26 1.75
C ALA A 302 -25.37 8.42 0.22
N PHE A 303 -25.54 9.64 -0.29
CA PHE A 303 -25.39 9.92 -1.72
C PHE A 303 -23.99 9.54 -2.22
N GLY A 304 -22.95 9.99 -1.52
CA GLY A 304 -21.57 9.73 -1.90
C GLY A 304 -21.21 8.25 -1.94
N ALA A 305 -21.64 7.50 -0.93
CA ALA A 305 -21.47 6.06 -0.86
C ALA A 305 -22.23 5.35 -2.00
N LEU A 306 -23.48 5.74 -2.26
CA LEU A 306 -24.30 5.16 -3.33
C LEU A 306 -23.66 5.37 -4.71
N VAL A 307 -23.28 6.61 -5.05
CA VAL A 307 -22.67 6.94 -6.34
C VAL A 307 -21.33 6.22 -6.52
N ALA A 308 -20.48 6.21 -5.50
CA ALA A 308 -19.22 5.49 -5.55
C ALA A 308 -19.41 3.97 -5.71
N LEU A 309 -20.44 3.40 -5.08
CA LEU A 309 -20.78 2.00 -5.24
C LEU A 309 -21.25 1.71 -6.67
N LEU A 310 -22.12 2.55 -7.24
CA LEU A 310 -22.59 2.43 -8.62
C LEU A 310 -21.43 2.53 -9.62
N ILE A 311 -20.55 3.52 -9.48
CA ILE A 311 -19.35 3.69 -10.31
C ILE A 311 -18.44 2.45 -10.21
N LYS A 312 -18.28 1.90 -9.00
CA LYS A 312 -17.47 0.70 -8.75
C LYS A 312 -18.08 -0.56 -9.40
N VAL A 313 -19.36 -0.81 -9.17
CA VAL A 313 -20.07 -2.03 -9.63
C VAL A 313 -20.24 -2.04 -11.14
N THR A 314 -20.47 -0.88 -11.77
CA THR A 314 -20.58 -0.79 -13.23
C THR A 314 -19.24 -0.92 -13.96
N GLY A 315 -18.11 -0.89 -13.24
CA GLY A 315 -16.77 -0.83 -13.84
C GLY A 315 -16.50 0.48 -14.59
N PHE A 316 -17.35 1.50 -14.44
CA PHE A 316 -17.19 2.78 -15.13
C PHE A 316 -15.85 3.44 -14.80
N GLU A 317 -15.39 3.30 -13.56
CA GLU A 317 -14.08 3.81 -13.14
C GLU A 317 -12.93 3.13 -13.89
N THR A 318 -12.92 1.80 -13.98
CA THR A 318 -11.83 1.05 -14.61
C THR A 318 -11.88 1.10 -16.13
N ASN A 319 -13.08 1.19 -16.71
CA ASN A 319 -13.27 1.05 -18.16
C ASN A 319 -13.31 2.39 -18.90
N VAL A 320 -13.67 3.47 -18.22
CA VAL A 320 -13.87 4.79 -18.85
C VAL A 320 -12.98 5.84 -18.21
N ILE A 321 -13.03 5.98 -16.88
CA ILE A 321 -12.34 7.07 -16.18
C ILE A 321 -10.82 6.85 -16.18
N ALA A 322 -10.33 5.71 -15.70
CA ALA A 322 -8.90 5.44 -15.57
C ALA A 322 -8.15 5.50 -16.93
N PRO A 323 -8.62 4.86 -18.03
CA PRO A 323 -7.93 4.95 -19.32
C PRO A 323 -7.90 6.37 -19.89
N ALA A 324 -9.00 7.13 -19.74
CA ALA A 324 -9.06 8.52 -20.21
C ALA A 324 -8.15 9.45 -19.40
N LEU A 325 -7.98 9.14 -18.12
CA LEU A 325 -7.09 9.84 -17.21
C LEU A 325 -5.62 9.51 -17.49
N ASP A 326 -5.26 8.24 -17.68
CA ASP A 326 -3.90 7.79 -17.97
C ASP A 326 -3.39 8.29 -19.33
N ARG A 327 -4.26 8.32 -20.35
CA ARG A 327 -3.95 8.90 -21.67
C ARG A 327 -3.57 10.39 -21.60
N LYS A 328 -4.05 11.12 -20.59
CA LYS A 328 -3.75 12.55 -20.38
C LYS A 328 -2.54 12.78 -19.47
N THR A 329 -2.02 11.74 -18.80
CA THR A 329 -0.95 11.86 -17.79
C THR A 329 0.26 10.97 -18.03
N SER A 330 0.29 10.12 -19.07
CA SER A 330 1.51 9.39 -19.42
C SER A 330 2.60 10.38 -19.88
N ILE A 331 3.51 10.68 -18.95
CA ILE A 331 4.80 11.35 -19.21
C ILE A 331 5.74 10.42 -19.99
N VAL A 332 5.41 9.13 -20.05
CA VAL A 332 6.12 8.11 -20.81
C VAL A 332 5.66 8.16 -22.26
N GLU A 333 6.63 8.30 -23.16
CA GLU A 333 6.44 8.24 -24.60
C GLU A 333 5.61 6.96 -24.97
N PRO A 334 4.55 7.07 -25.80
CA PRO A 334 3.63 5.96 -26.07
C PRO A 334 4.29 4.68 -26.59
N HIS A 335 5.30 4.79 -27.45
CA HIS A 335 6.03 3.64 -27.97
C HIS A 335 6.93 3.00 -26.90
N LEU A 336 7.45 3.75 -25.94
CA LEU A 336 8.17 3.19 -24.78
C LEU A 336 7.25 2.32 -23.94
N ALA A 337 6.05 2.80 -23.61
CA ALA A 337 5.06 2.04 -22.85
C ALA A 337 4.60 0.79 -23.61
N ALA A 338 4.26 0.94 -24.90
CA ALA A 338 3.86 -0.18 -25.75
C ALA A 338 4.98 -1.22 -25.92
N GLY A 339 6.22 -0.77 -26.06
CA GLY A 339 7.39 -1.64 -26.17
C GLY A 339 7.66 -2.45 -24.90
N ILE A 340 7.56 -1.82 -23.72
CA ILE A 340 7.67 -2.50 -22.42
C ILE A 340 6.55 -3.54 -22.26
N GLN A 341 5.31 -3.16 -22.58
CA GLN A 341 4.15 -4.07 -22.53
C GLN A 341 4.35 -5.28 -23.44
N LYS A 342 4.74 -5.07 -24.70
CA LYS A 342 5.00 -6.16 -25.65
C LYS A 342 6.09 -7.11 -25.15
N LEU A 343 7.16 -6.56 -24.56
CA LEU A 343 8.27 -7.37 -24.05
C LEU A 343 7.87 -8.19 -22.83
N ARG A 344 7.09 -7.62 -21.89
CA ARG A 344 6.84 -8.20 -20.57
C ARG A 344 5.50 -8.94 -20.44
N ASP A 345 4.44 -8.39 -21.02
CA ASP A 345 3.07 -8.91 -20.86
C ASP A 345 2.66 -9.83 -22.00
N GLU A 346 3.04 -9.47 -23.23
CA GLU A 346 2.68 -10.21 -24.45
C GLU A 346 3.76 -11.20 -24.87
N ASN A 347 4.97 -11.09 -24.30
CA ASN A 347 6.16 -11.87 -24.63
C ASN A 347 6.51 -11.81 -26.14
N ASP A 348 6.18 -10.68 -26.78
CA ASP A 348 6.46 -10.36 -28.18
C ASP A 348 7.74 -9.51 -28.26
N ALA A 349 8.89 -10.17 -28.14
CA ALA A 349 10.19 -9.50 -28.23
C ALA A 349 10.44 -8.83 -29.60
N PRO A 350 10.08 -9.42 -30.75
CA PRO A 350 10.18 -8.73 -32.04
C PRO A 350 9.32 -7.46 -32.14
N GLY A 351 8.06 -7.51 -31.67
CA GLY A 351 7.19 -6.34 -31.63
C GLY A 351 7.67 -5.28 -30.66
N ALA A 352 8.24 -5.69 -29.51
CA ALA A 352 8.86 -4.76 -28.57
C ALA A 352 10.06 -4.02 -29.18
N VAL A 353 10.91 -4.70 -29.96
CA VAL A 353 12.01 -4.06 -30.68
C VAL A 353 11.51 -2.95 -31.60
N GLU A 354 10.40 -3.17 -32.30
CA GLU A 354 9.85 -2.15 -33.22
C GLU A 354 9.36 -0.91 -32.48
N GLU A 355 8.54 -1.09 -31.42
CA GLU A 355 8.05 0.02 -30.60
C GLU A 355 9.20 0.77 -29.91
N LEU A 356 10.14 0.05 -29.28
CA LEU A 356 11.23 0.67 -28.54
C LEU A 356 12.21 1.44 -29.44
N ARG A 357 12.33 1.05 -30.72
CA ARG A 357 13.09 1.85 -31.70
C ARG A 357 12.38 3.16 -32.03
N GLN A 358 11.05 3.16 -32.12
CA GLN A 358 10.27 4.38 -32.31
C GLN A 358 10.35 5.28 -31.06
N ALA A 359 10.36 4.69 -29.87
CA ALA A 359 10.58 5.41 -28.61
C ALA A 359 11.93 6.13 -28.57
N ILE A 360 13.02 5.45 -28.96
CA ILE A 360 14.35 6.06 -29.04
C ILE A 360 14.43 7.11 -30.15
N GLN A 361 13.70 6.95 -31.25
CA GLN A 361 13.64 7.97 -32.30
C GLN A 361 12.97 9.26 -31.79
N ALA A 362 11.92 9.13 -30.97
CA ALA A 362 11.24 10.26 -30.35
C ALA A 362 12.10 10.90 -29.24
N GLU A 363 12.73 10.09 -28.39
CA GLU A 363 13.55 10.53 -27.27
C GLU A 363 14.95 9.86 -27.25
N PRO A 364 15.91 10.35 -28.05
CA PRO A 364 17.23 9.70 -28.21
C PRO A 364 18.14 9.72 -26.98
N GLU A 365 17.77 10.47 -25.94
CA GLU A 365 18.53 10.56 -24.68
C GLU A 365 17.79 9.92 -23.51
N ASN A 366 16.73 9.13 -23.75
CA ASN A 366 15.99 8.43 -22.72
C ASN A 366 16.70 7.11 -22.33
N PRO A 367 17.30 7.00 -21.12
CA PRO A 367 18.09 5.84 -20.74
C PRO A 367 17.22 4.58 -20.60
N ILE A 368 15.96 4.72 -20.19
CA ILE A 368 15.02 3.60 -20.03
C ILE A 368 14.71 2.98 -21.40
N ALA A 369 14.47 3.81 -22.41
CA ALA A 369 14.19 3.32 -23.77
C ALA A 369 15.37 2.51 -24.34
N HIS A 370 16.61 2.99 -24.14
CA HIS A 370 17.82 2.25 -24.51
C HIS A 370 17.95 0.92 -23.77
N SER A 371 17.72 0.92 -22.45
CA SER A 371 17.81 -0.29 -21.63
C SER A 371 16.75 -1.33 -21.98
N GLU A 372 15.50 -0.94 -22.17
CA GLU A 372 14.43 -1.86 -22.57
C GLU A 372 14.65 -2.37 -23.99
N LEU A 373 15.13 -1.53 -24.92
CA LEU A 373 15.49 -2.00 -26.26
C LEU A 373 16.64 -3.01 -26.20
N ALA A 374 17.60 -2.82 -25.29
CA ALA A 374 18.69 -3.74 -25.08
C ALA A 374 18.19 -5.12 -24.61
N ARG A 375 17.25 -5.15 -23.65
CA ARG A 375 16.56 -6.38 -23.21
C ARG A 375 15.80 -7.04 -24.37
N ALA A 376 15.09 -6.24 -25.17
CA ALA A 376 14.35 -6.75 -26.32
C ALA A 376 15.30 -7.37 -27.37
N TYR A 377 16.44 -6.72 -27.66
CA TYR A 377 17.48 -7.27 -28.53
C TYR A 377 18.09 -8.55 -27.98
N PHE A 378 18.28 -8.63 -26.67
CA PHE A 378 18.78 -9.83 -26.02
C PHE A 378 17.81 -11.00 -26.17
N ALA A 379 16.51 -10.76 -25.93
CA ALA A 379 15.45 -11.75 -26.08
C ALA A 379 15.32 -12.29 -27.51
N VAL A 380 15.56 -11.47 -28.54
CA VAL A 380 15.59 -11.92 -29.95
C VAL A 380 16.95 -12.48 -30.41
N GLY A 381 17.92 -12.63 -29.49
CA GLY A 381 19.23 -13.21 -29.77
C GLY A 381 20.24 -12.27 -30.44
N LYS A 382 19.94 -10.99 -30.57
CA LYS A 382 20.79 -9.96 -31.19
C LYS A 382 21.78 -9.35 -30.18
N LYS A 383 22.70 -10.17 -29.66
CA LYS A 383 23.62 -9.80 -28.57
C LYS A 383 24.47 -8.54 -28.84
N ASP A 384 24.99 -8.38 -30.06
CA ASP A 384 25.80 -7.19 -30.40
C ASP A 384 24.99 -5.89 -30.36
N MET A 385 23.70 -5.95 -30.72
CA MET A 385 22.80 -4.80 -30.64
C MET A 385 22.42 -4.52 -29.19
N ALA A 386 22.09 -5.57 -28.42
CA ALA A 386 21.81 -5.45 -27.00
C ALA A 386 22.98 -4.77 -26.26
N GLN A 387 24.21 -5.21 -26.53
CA GLN A 387 25.40 -4.63 -25.93
C GLN A 387 25.55 -3.13 -26.24
N ARG A 388 25.30 -2.71 -27.48
CA ARG A 388 25.37 -1.29 -27.86
C ARG A 388 24.35 -0.44 -27.11
N GLU A 389 23.11 -0.89 -27.08
CA GLU A 389 22.02 -0.15 -26.41
C GLU A 389 22.21 -0.11 -24.89
N PHE A 390 22.67 -1.21 -24.29
CA PHE A 390 23.00 -1.24 -22.87
C PHE A 390 24.12 -0.25 -22.50
N LYS A 391 25.22 -0.23 -23.28
CA LYS A 391 26.30 0.76 -23.07
C LYS A 391 25.77 2.18 -23.18
N ARG A 392 24.87 2.43 -24.13
CA ARG A 392 24.25 3.74 -24.33
C ARG A 392 23.35 4.13 -23.15
N GLY A 393 22.53 3.20 -22.64
CA GLY A 393 21.68 3.40 -21.46
C GLY A 393 22.50 3.74 -20.22
N ILE A 394 23.55 2.96 -19.93
CA ILE A 394 24.49 3.22 -18.82
C ILE A 394 25.12 4.60 -18.96
N PHE A 395 25.61 4.96 -20.15
CA PHE A 395 26.19 6.28 -20.41
C PHE A 395 25.19 7.42 -20.11
N LEU A 396 23.93 7.28 -20.53
CA LEU A 396 22.89 8.29 -20.32
C LEU A 396 22.53 8.44 -18.84
N TYR A 397 22.39 7.33 -18.10
CA TYR A 397 22.21 7.38 -16.63
C TYR A 397 23.37 8.13 -15.96
N MET A 398 24.61 7.80 -16.34
CA MET A 398 25.81 8.47 -15.80
C MET A 398 25.87 9.96 -16.17
N LYS A 399 25.40 10.34 -17.36
CA LYS A 399 25.31 11.74 -17.84
C LYS A 399 24.26 12.54 -17.06
N GLN A 400 23.15 11.90 -16.69
CA GLN A 400 22.05 12.50 -15.92
C GLN A 400 22.32 12.57 -14.40
N GLY A 401 23.43 11.98 -13.93
CA GLY A 401 23.78 11.93 -12.51
C GLY A 401 23.13 10.78 -11.74
N ASP A 402 22.45 9.87 -12.43
CA ASP A 402 21.77 8.71 -11.85
C ASP A 402 22.70 7.50 -11.83
N MET A 403 23.64 7.51 -10.87
CA MET A 403 24.63 6.44 -10.74
C MET A 403 24.04 5.13 -10.23
N GLU A 404 22.94 5.18 -9.49
CA GLU A 404 22.28 3.98 -8.94
C GLU A 404 21.72 3.09 -10.06
N ASN A 405 20.95 3.68 -10.98
CA ASN A 405 20.43 2.93 -12.12
C ASN A 405 21.54 2.50 -13.09
N ALA A 406 22.62 3.29 -13.22
CA ALA A 406 23.79 2.87 -14.00
C ALA A 406 24.48 1.62 -13.43
N ILE A 407 24.57 1.51 -12.09
CA ILE A 407 25.11 0.32 -11.41
C ILE A 407 24.22 -0.90 -11.65
N ASP A 408 22.91 -0.75 -11.45
CA ASP A 408 21.96 -1.86 -11.58
C ASP A 408 21.96 -2.41 -13.02
N GLN A 409 21.98 -1.52 -14.01
CA GLN A 409 22.11 -1.87 -15.43
C GLN A 409 23.43 -2.59 -15.72
N TYR A 410 24.55 -2.13 -15.17
CA TYR A 410 25.84 -2.78 -15.36
C TYR A 410 25.89 -4.18 -14.75
N ILE A 411 25.32 -4.37 -13.56
CA ILE A 411 25.28 -5.66 -12.88
C ILE A 411 24.50 -6.68 -13.72
N GLU A 412 23.31 -6.31 -14.17
CA GLU A 412 22.49 -7.16 -15.04
C GLU A 412 23.24 -7.54 -16.32
N LEU A 413 23.89 -6.55 -16.95
CA LEU A 413 24.64 -6.76 -18.16
C LEU A 413 25.85 -7.67 -17.96
N HIS A 414 26.51 -7.58 -16.80
CA HIS A 414 27.68 -8.38 -16.47
C HIS A 414 27.31 -9.85 -16.24
N GLU A 415 26.10 -10.13 -15.73
CA GLU A 415 25.60 -11.51 -15.59
C GLU A 415 25.43 -12.19 -16.95
N GLU A 416 24.95 -11.46 -17.95
CA GLU A 416 24.72 -11.98 -19.30
C GLU A 416 25.97 -11.90 -20.21
N MET A 417 26.83 -10.91 -19.99
CA MET A 417 28.01 -10.60 -20.81
C MET A 417 29.22 -10.15 -19.95
N PRO A 418 29.88 -11.08 -19.24
CA PRO A 418 30.95 -10.75 -18.28
C PRO A 418 32.20 -10.12 -18.91
N GLU A 419 32.45 -10.38 -20.19
CA GLU A 419 33.61 -9.84 -20.94
C GLU A 419 33.37 -8.40 -21.47
N MET A 420 32.16 -7.86 -21.31
CA MET A 420 31.81 -6.52 -21.80
C MET A 420 32.49 -5.44 -20.96
N MET A 421 33.10 -4.47 -21.63
CA MET A 421 33.75 -3.32 -21.02
C MET A 421 33.14 -2.00 -21.53
N LEU A 422 32.90 -1.05 -20.63
CA LEU A 422 32.57 0.34 -20.95
C LEU A 422 33.83 1.11 -21.39
N ASP A 423 33.67 2.35 -21.83
CA ASP A 423 34.83 3.20 -22.08
C ASP A 423 35.61 3.42 -20.77
N VAL A 424 36.95 3.46 -20.83
CA VAL A 424 37.82 3.51 -19.63
C VAL A 424 37.39 4.57 -18.60
N PRO A 425 37.03 5.82 -18.98
CA PRO A 425 36.57 6.80 -18.01
C PRO A 425 35.24 6.42 -17.32
N GLN A 426 34.32 5.82 -18.05
CA GLN A 426 33.05 5.34 -17.51
C GLN A 426 33.28 4.13 -16.59
N GLN A 427 34.10 3.18 -17.03
CA GLN A 427 34.45 1.99 -16.26
C GLN A 427 35.10 2.36 -14.92
N LYS A 428 35.96 3.39 -14.89
CA LYS A 428 36.55 3.92 -13.65
C LYS A 428 35.50 4.54 -12.72
N LYS A 429 34.63 5.41 -13.24
CA LYS A 429 33.58 6.07 -12.44
C LYS A 429 32.61 5.04 -11.86
N LEU A 430 32.25 4.04 -12.65
CA LEU A 430 31.42 2.92 -12.23
C LEU A 430 32.11 2.05 -11.16
N ALA A 431 33.39 1.70 -11.35
CA ALA A 431 34.14 0.90 -10.38
C ALA A 431 34.19 1.60 -9.00
N ALA A 432 34.45 2.91 -8.99
CA ALA A 432 34.44 3.70 -7.76
C ALA A 432 33.04 3.73 -7.10
N ALA A 433 31.98 3.89 -7.88
CA ALA A 433 30.61 3.91 -7.37
C ALA A 433 30.16 2.54 -6.82
N LEU A 434 30.59 1.44 -7.42
CA LEU A 434 30.38 0.08 -6.92
C LEU A 434 31.07 -0.14 -5.56
N GLU A 435 32.30 0.36 -5.39
CA GLU A 435 33.00 0.31 -4.10
C GLU A 435 32.29 1.16 -3.04
N GLU A 436 31.85 2.37 -3.38
CA GLU A 436 31.12 3.25 -2.48
C GLU A 436 29.80 2.63 -2.02
N ARG A 437 29.04 2.04 -2.95
CA ARG A 437 27.79 1.33 -2.64
C ARG A 437 28.03 0.14 -1.72
N ALA A 438 29.09 -0.63 -1.94
CA ALA A 438 29.49 -1.73 -1.05
C ALA A 438 29.74 -1.22 0.39
N LEU A 439 30.45 -0.09 0.53
CA LEU A 439 30.77 0.51 1.82
C LEU A 439 29.58 1.20 2.51
N CYS A 440 28.60 1.72 1.77
CA CYS A 440 27.40 2.30 2.35
C CYS A 440 26.44 1.23 2.89
N GLN A 441 26.31 0.08 2.20
CA GLN A 441 25.48 -1.02 2.71
C GLN A 441 25.97 -1.55 4.06
N SER A 442 27.28 -1.65 4.28
CA SER A 442 27.84 -2.14 5.55
C SER A 442 27.51 -1.26 6.76
N LYS A 443 27.13 0.01 6.57
CA LYS A 443 26.70 0.93 7.63
C LYS A 443 25.23 0.81 8.01
N GLN A 444 24.42 0.15 7.18
CA GLN A 444 22.96 0.15 7.30
C GLN A 444 22.41 -1.08 8.07
N TYR A 445 23.24 -2.11 8.27
CA TYR A 445 22.85 -3.37 8.91
C TYR A 445 23.67 -3.66 10.17
N THR A 446 23.03 -4.26 11.19
CA THR A 446 23.63 -4.58 12.49
C THR A 446 24.00 -6.06 12.66
N GLU A 447 23.67 -6.94 11.71
CA GLU A 447 23.92 -8.38 11.81
C GLU A 447 25.15 -8.83 10.96
N PRO A 448 26.21 -9.43 11.57
CA PRO A 448 27.50 -9.67 10.91
C PRO A 448 27.50 -10.59 9.68
N HIS A 449 26.56 -11.54 9.57
CA HIS A 449 26.59 -12.57 8.51
C HIS A 449 25.98 -12.09 7.18
N ILE A 450 24.97 -11.21 7.22
CA ILE A 450 24.30 -10.68 6.02
C ILE A 450 25.17 -9.60 5.34
N ILE A 451 25.98 -8.90 6.15
CA ILE A 451 26.91 -7.86 5.71
C ILE A 451 27.96 -8.44 4.73
N ASP A 452 28.46 -9.66 4.95
CA ASP A 452 29.59 -10.21 4.17
C ASP A 452 29.20 -10.59 2.72
N GLU A 453 27.99 -11.10 2.44
CA GLU A 453 27.66 -11.67 1.11
C GLU A 453 27.26 -10.61 0.06
N GLN A 454 26.41 -9.63 0.39
CA GLN A 454 26.05 -8.56 -0.55
C GLN A 454 27.24 -7.59 -0.76
N GLU A 455 27.98 -7.27 0.30
CA GLU A 455 29.19 -6.45 0.23
C GLU A 455 30.23 -7.10 -0.70
N GLN A 456 30.48 -8.41 -0.53
CA GLN A 456 31.38 -9.16 -1.42
C GLN A 456 30.91 -9.15 -2.88
N ARG A 457 29.59 -9.19 -3.15
CA ARG A 457 29.07 -9.17 -4.52
C ARG A 457 29.39 -7.85 -5.23
N TYR A 458 29.17 -6.69 -4.60
CA TYR A 458 29.53 -5.40 -5.19
C TYR A 458 31.05 -5.25 -5.36
N PHE A 459 31.83 -5.71 -4.38
CA PHE A 459 33.29 -5.74 -4.52
C PHE A 459 33.76 -6.68 -5.65
N ALA A 460 33.05 -7.77 -5.93
CA ALA A 460 33.37 -8.64 -7.06
C ALA A 460 33.15 -7.95 -8.42
N TYR A 461 32.04 -7.19 -8.57
CA TYR A 461 31.82 -6.38 -9.78
C TYR A 461 32.83 -5.24 -9.91
N ALA A 462 33.18 -4.57 -8.80
CA ALA A 462 34.21 -3.52 -8.78
C ALA A 462 35.59 -4.08 -9.14
N ALA A 463 35.97 -5.23 -8.57
CA ALA A 463 37.20 -5.92 -8.92
C ALA A 463 37.23 -6.28 -10.42
N THR A 464 36.12 -6.77 -10.96
CA THR A 464 36.04 -7.10 -12.39
C THR A 464 36.19 -5.87 -13.27
N ALA A 465 35.57 -4.75 -12.91
CA ALA A 465 35.75 -3.48 -13.60
C ALA A 465 37.22 -3.01 -13.61
N HIS A 466 37.90 -3.10 -12.47
CA HIS A 466 39.34 -2.78 -12.36
C HIS A 466 40.21 -3.73 -13.18
N LYS A 467 39.90 -5.03 -13.18
CA LYS A 467 40.61 -6.03 -13.99
C LYS A 467 40.49 -5.74 -15.49
N GLN A 468 39.30 -5.34 -15.95
CA GLN A 468 39.09 -4.97 -17.35
C GLN A 468 39.89 -3.72 -17.74
N ILE A 469 39.95 -2.69 -16.87
CA ILE A 469 40.78 -1.50 -17.08
C ILE A 469 42.26 -1.88 -17.22
N ALA A 470 42.76 -2.75 -16.35
CA ALA A 470 44.13 -3.24 -16.42
C ALA A 470 44.40 -4.02 -17.72
N GLY A 471 43.51 -4.94 -18.08
CA GLY A 471 43.61 -5.75 -19.30
C GLY A 471 43.60 -4.91 -20.58
N PHE A 472 42.77 -3.87 -20.65
CA PHE A 472 42.69 -2.96 -21.80
C PHE A 472 44.03 -2.28 -22.12
N HIS A 473 44.81 -1.95 -21.09
CA HIS A 473 46.12 -1.31 -21.22
C HIS A 473 47.30 -2.29 -21.17
N GLN A 474 47.04 -3.60 -21.12
CA GLN A 474 48.10 -4.61 -21.07
C GLN A 474 48.82 -4.71 -22.42
N ARG A 475 50.15 -4.66 -22.41
CA ARG A 475 50.96 -4.85 -23.61
C ARG A 475 51.01 -6.33 -24.02
N LYS A 476 51.35 -6.59 -25.29
CA LYS A 476 51.46 -7.96 -25.85
C LYS A 476 52.47 -8.87 -25.12
N ASN A 477 53.47 -8.28 -24.45
CA ASN A 477 54.45 -8.99 -23.63
C ASN A 477 53.96 -9.26 -22.19
N GLY A 478 52.72 -8.88 -21.85
CA GLY A 478 52.12 -9.04 -20.53
C GLY A 478 52.36 -7.88 -19.57
N ASN A 479 53.19 -6.89 -19.92
CA ASN A 479 53.59 -5.80 -19.02
C ASN A 479 52.52 -4.71 -18.88
N PHE A 480 52.41 -4.16 -17.66
CA PHE A 480 51.54 -3.05 -17.29
C PHE A 480 52.34 -1.76 -17.07
N GLU A 481 52.49 -0.94 -18.11
CA GLU A 481 53.25 0.32 -18.04
C GLU A 481 52.36 1.56 -17.90
N HIS A 482 51.10 1.48 -18.31
CA HIS A 482 50.18 2.61 -18.26
C HIS A 482 49.77 2.90 -16.80
N PRO A 483 49.79 4.17 -16.33
CA PRO A 483 49.44 4.52 -14.95
C PRO A 483 48.07 3.99 -14.52
N ASP A 484 47.07 4.07 -15.40
CA ASP A 484 45.72 3.56 -15.12
C ASP A 484 45.68 2.03 -14.99
N ALA A 485 46.53 1.32 -15.72
CA ALA A 485 46.62 -0.14 -15.64
C ALA A 485 47.25 -0.57 -14.32
N ILE A 486 48.29 0.16 -13.89
CA ILE A 486 48.96 -0.05 -12.60
C ILE A 486 47.99 0.23 -11.45
N ALA A 487 47.30 1.37 -11.48
CA ALA A 487 46.31 1.75 -10.47
C ALA A 487 45.15 0.75 -10.39
N ALA A 488 44.55 0.39 -11.53
CA ALA A 488 43.43 -0.55 -11.57
C ALA A 488 43.86 -1.97 -11.15
N LEU A 489 45.02 -2.46 -11.60
CA LEU A 489 45.51 -3.78 -11.20
C LEU A 489 45.89 -3.84 -9.72
N THR A 490 46.38 -2.73 -9.16
CA THR A 490 46.66 -2.58 -7.71
C THR A 490 45.35 -2.66 -6.94
N LYS A 491 44.32 -1.90 -7.38
CA LYS A 491 43.01 -1.89 -6.74
C LYS A 491 42.28 -3.23 -6.84
N TYR A 492 42.40 -3.91 -7.98
CA TYR A 492 41.95 -5.30 -8.15
C TYR A 492 42.60 -6.22 -7.11
N ALA A 493 43.93 -6.16 -6.96
CA ALA A 493 44.65 -7.01 -6.02
C ALA A 493 44.24 -6.75 -4.56
N GLU A 494 44.07 -5.48 -4.18
CA GLU A 494 43.59 -5.06 -2.86
C GLU A 494 42.18 -5.59 -2.57
N ILE A 495 41.24 -5.42 -3.50
CA ILE A 495 39.87 -5.93 -3.32
C ILE A 495 39.87 -7.46 -3.19
N GLN A 496 40.67 -8.16 -4.00
CA GLN A 496 40.78 -9.63 -3.94
C GLN A 496 41.30 -10.12 -2.59
N ILE A 497 42.34 -9.47 -2.03
CA ILE A 497 42.95 -9.91 -0.77
C ILE A 497 42.18 -9.46 0.47
N GLU A 498 41.67 -8.23 0.49
CA GLU A 498 41.07 -7.62 1.69
C GLU A 498 39.57 -7.86 1.80
N ARG A 499 38.85 -7.86 0.67
CA ARG A 499 37.38 -7.94 0.66
C ARG A 499 36.88 -9.31 0.24
N LEU A 500 37.42 -9.86 -0.85
CA LEU A 500 36.96 -11.15 -1.41
C LEU A 500 37.68 -12.38 -0.85
N LYS A 501 38.69 -12.17 0.01
CA LYS A 501 39.48 -13.24 0.65
C LYS A 501 40.02 -14.27 -0.37
N ASN A 502 40.38 -13.81 -1.57
CA ASN A 502 40.92 -14.61 -2.67
C ASN A 502 42.42 -14.32 -2.89
N PRO A 503 43.31 -14.85 -2.03
CA PRO A 503 44.73 -14.55 -2.07
C PRO A 503 45.45 -15.08 -3.33
N GLN A 504 44.86 -16.05 -4.04
CA GLN A 504 45.44 -16.56 -5.28
C GLN A 504 45.41 -15.51 -6.40
N GLU A 505 44.24 -14.89 -6.62
CA GLU A 505 44.10 -13.85 -7.64
C GLU A 505 44.86 -12.58 -7.27
N ALA A 506 44.86 -12.20 -5.99
CA ALA A 506 45.67 -11.09 -5.50
C ALA A 506 47.18 -11.32 -5.73
N GLY A 507 47.68 -12.51 -5.41
CA GLY A 507 49.08 -12.87 -5.61
C GLY A 507 49.51 -12.84 -7.08
N LYS A 508 48.63 -13.27 -8.00
CA LYS A 508 48.86 -13.16 -9.45
C LYS A 508 48.96 -11.70 -9.89
N ALA A 509 48.03 -10.86 -9.44
CA ALA A 509 48.01 -9.44 -9.79
C ALA A 509 49.25 -8.70 -9.25
N TYR A 510 49.65 -8.92 -7.99
CA TYR A 510 50.88 -8.34 -7.45
C TYR A 510 52.14 -8.84 -8.16
N SER A 511 52.19 -10.12 -8.54
CA SER A 511 53.31 -10.67 -9.31
C SER A 511 53.41 -10.05 -10.70
N ALA A 512 52.27 -9.79 -11.34
CA ALA A 512 52.21 -9.12 -12.64
C ALA A 512 52.64 -7.65 -12.54
N LEU A 513 52.28 -6.95 -11.46
CA LEU A 513 52.78 -5.59 -11.17
C LEU A 513 54.31 -5.58 -10.99
N LEU A 514 54.88 -6.58 -10.31
CA LEU A 514 56.31 -6.67 -10.04
C LEU A 514 57.18 -6.79 -11.31
N GLN A 515 56.59 -7.25 -12.43
CA GLN A 515 57.28 -7.34 -13.73
C GLN A 515 57.45 -5.98 -14.42
N ASN A 516 56.86 -4.91 -13.90
CA ASN A 516 57.01 -3.57 -14.48
C ASN A 516 58.48 -3.08 -14.31
N PRO A 517 59.19 -2.78 -15.41
CA PRO A 517 60.60 -2.39 -15.37
C PRO A 517 60.84 -1.03 -14.68
N ASN A 518 59.80 -0.18 -14.60
CA ASN A 518 59.90 1.19 -14.09
C ASN A 518 59.61 1.33 -12.59
N LEU A 519 59.52 0.22 -11.83
CA LEU A 519 59.26 0.26 -10.39
C LEU A 519 60.47 0.74 -9.59
N THR A 520 60.22 1.65 -8.64
CA THR A 520 61.22 2.06 -7.63
C THR A 520 61.58 0.89 -6.71
N PRO A 521 62.78 0.88 -6.09
CA PRO A 521 63.18 -0.16 -5.14
C PRO A 521 62.18 -0.34 -3.98
N GLU A 522 61.61 0.77 -3.50
CA GLU A 522 60.61 0.78 -2.44
C GLU A 522 59.30 0.09 -2.87
N ASN A 523 58.80 0.41 -4.07
CA ASN A 523 57.58 -0.24 -4.60
C ASN A 523 57.79 -1.74 -4.88
N LYS A 524 59.00 -2.13 -5.31
CA LYS A 524 59.36 -3.55 -5.46
C LYS A 524 59.33 -4.28 -4.12
N ALA A 525 59.85 -3.66 -3.05
CA ALA A 525 59.82 -4.23 -1.71
C ALA A 525 58.37 -4.37 -1.19
N ALA A 526 57.53 -3.35 -1.37
CA ALA A 526 56.12 -3.37 -0.97
C ALA A 526 55.31 -4.47 -1.69
N LEU A 527 55.47 -4.60 -3.02
CA LEU A 527 54.81 -5.67 -3.78
C LEU A 527 55.29 -7.06 -3.35
N THR A 528 56.59 -7.22 -3.08
CA THR A 528 57.15 -8.49 -2.60
C THR A 528 56.54 -8.88 -1.25
N GLN A 529 56.32 -7.91 -0.36
CA GLN A 529 55.65 -8.12 0.92
C GLN A 529 54.20 -8.56 0.74
N GLN A 530 53.44 -7.93 -0.17
CA GLN A 530 52.05 -8.32 -0.44
C GLN A 530 51.94 -9.72 -1.08
N ILE A 531 52.87 -10.10 -1.96
CA ILE A 531 52.95 -11.46 -2.51
C ILE A 531 53.20 -12.48 -1.39
N GLN A 532 54.08 -12.15 -0.44
CA GLN A 532 54.37 -13.01 0.70
C GLN A 532 53.13 -13.15 1.62
N ARG A 533 52.43 -12.05 1.91
CA ARG A 533 51.16 -12.05 2.64
C ARG A 533 50.10 -12.95 1.97
N ALA A 534 49.96 -12.83 0.64
CA ALA A 534 49.05 -13.68 -0.12
C ALA A 534 49.40 -15.18 -0.02
N LYS A 535 50.70 -15.52 -0.06
CA LYS A 535 51.17 -16.91 0.12
C LYS A 535 50.86 -17.45 1.51
N GLU A 536 51.07 -16.66 2.56
CA GLU A 536 50.76 -17.05 3.93
C GLU A 536 49.25 -17.28 4.13
N MET A 537 48.41 -16.39 3.58
CA MET A 537 46.96 -16.59 3.58
C MET A 537 46.54 -17.86 2.83
N MET A 538 47.13 -18.15 1.65
CA MET A 538 46.87 -19.40 0.93
C MET A 538 47.24 -20.64 1.76
N GLN A 539 48.38 -20.60 2.46
CA GLN A 539 48.81 -21.70 3.33
C GLN A 539 47.87 -21.87 4.52
N ALA A 540 47.39 -20.78 5.11
CA ALA A 540 46.42 -20.81 6.20
C ALA A 540 45.09 -21.46 5.75
N PHE A 541 44.54 -21.04 4.60
CA PHE A 541 43.34 -21.65 4.02
C PHE A 541 43.53 -23.13 3.71
N ALA A 542 44.70 -23.52 3.19
CA ALA A 542 45.00 -24.93 2.92
C ALA A 542 45.04 -25.76 4.20
N ARG A 543 45.61 -25.22 5.30
CA ARG A 543 45.63 -25.89 6.62
C ARG A 543 44.23 -26.03 7.21
N GLU A 544 43.41 -24.98 7.11
CA GLU A 544 42.02 -25.00 7.58
C GLU A 544 41.18 -26.01 6.81
N LYS A 545 41.32 -26.04 5.47
CA LYS A 545 40.67 -27.05 4.61
C LYS A 545 41.16 -28.46 4.94
N ALA A 546 42.45 -28.66 5.16
CA ALA A 546 43.01 -29.96 5.55
C ALA A 546 42.52 -30.40 6.95
N ALA A 547 42.39 -29.47 7.89
CA ALA A 547 41.84 -29.74 9.22
C ALA A 547 40.34 -30.08 9.15
N ALA A 548 39.56 -29.39 8.32
CA ALA A 548 38.17 -29.71 8.03
C ALA A 548 38.04 -31.10 7.41
N GLN A 549 38.87 -31.43 6.40
CA GLN A 549 38.92 -32.75 5.76
C GLN A 549 39.36 -33.87 6.71
N ALA A 550 40.28 -33.59 7.64
CA ALA A 550 40.70 -34.54 8.67
C ALA A 550 39.58 -34.77 9.72
N ALA A 551 38.82 -33.73 10.07
CA ALA A 551 37.64 -33.83 10.95
C ALA A 551 36.45 -34.53 10.25
N GLU A 552 36.38 -34.47 8.93
CA GLU A 552 35.39 -35.14 8.07
C GLU A 552 35.62 -36.66 7.98
N ALA A 553 36.89 -37.10 8.02
CA ALA A 553 37.27 -38.52 7.96
C ALA A 553 36.98 -39.33 9.25
N ALA A 554 36.67 -38.68 10.37
CA ALA A 554 36.52 -39.31 11.69
C ALA A 554 35.07 -39.71 12.06
N SER A 555 34.06 -39.51 11.19
CA SER A 555 32.65 -39.83 11.51
C SER A 555 31.89 -40.48 10.34
N PRO A 556 31.46 -41.76 10.47
CA PRO A 556 30.65 -42.45 9.45
C PRO A 556 29.33 -41.74 9.14
N GLN A 557 28.75 -41.05 10.12
CA GLN A 557 27.50 -40.30 9.97
C GLN A 557 27.70 -39.03 9.13
N ARG A 558 28.86 -38.36 9.20
CA ARG A 558 29.16 -37.22 8.34
C ARG A 558 29.50 -37.62 6.92
N ALA A 559 30.17 -38.75 6.70
CA ALA A 559 30.42 -39.26 5.34
C ALA A 559 29.12 -39.67 4.62
N ALA A 560 28.15 -40.24 5.36
CA ALA A 560 26.82 -40.52 4.84
C ALA A 560 26.06 -39.22 4.50
N LEU A 561 26.12 -38.21 5.39
CA LEU A 561 25.55 -36.89 5.17
C LEU A 561 26.18 -36.21 3.95
N GLN A 562 27.51 -36.23 3.81
CA GLN A 562 28.25 -35.64 2.68
C GLN A 562 27.88 -36.30 1.33
N ARG A 563 27.74 -37.64 1.30
CA ARG A 563 27.25 -38.35 0.10
C ARG A 563 25.82 -37.95 -0.24
N GLN A 564 24.98 -37.78 0.78
CA GLN A 564 23.61 -37.31 0.61
C GLN A 564 23.58 -35.85 0.12
N THR A 565 24.41 -34.96 0.67
CA THR A 565 24.55 -33.57 0.23
C THR A 565 25.05 -33.46 -1.20
N ASN A 566 26.04 -34.27 -1.59
CA ASN A 566 26.57 -34.30 -2.96
C ASN A 566 25.52 -34.84 -3.96
N ALA A 567 24.78 -35.88 -3.59
CA ALA A 567 23.69 -36.40 -4.41
C ALA A 567 22.55 -35.38 -4.56
N THR A 568 22.19 -34.68 -3.47
CA THR A 568 21.20 -33.59 -3.48
C THR A 568 21.67 -32.41 -4.35
N ALA A 569 22.94 -31.99 -4.25
CA ALA A 569 23.49 -30.91 -5.06
C ALA A 569 23.48 -31.27 -6.56
N GLN A 570 23.89 -32.49 -6.91
CA GLN A 570 23.85 -32.98 -8.28
C GLN A 570 22.41 -33.05 -8.83
N ARG A 571 21.47 -33.50 -8.00
CA ARG A 571 20.04 -33.54 -8.32
C ARG A 571 19.47 -32.14 -8.55
N ASN A 572 19.77 -31.18 -7.67
CA ASN A 572 19.31 -29.79 -7.80
C ASN A 572 19.88 -29.13 -9.06
N ALA A 573 21.15 -29.42 -9.41
CA ALA A 573 21.76 -28.97 -10.65
C ALA A 573 21.09 -29.56 -11.91
N LEU A 574 20.58 -30.81 -11.84
CA LEU A 574 19.80 -31.42 -12.92
C LEU A 574 18.41 -30.81 -13.05
N ILE A 575 17.73 -30.59 -11.91
CA ILE A 575 16.41 -29.95 -11.88
C ILE A 575 16.49 -28.56 -12.49
N ALA A 576 17.49 -27.75 -12.12
CA ALA A 576 17.72 -26.40 -12.64
C ALA A 576 17.75 -26.33 -14.19
N LYS A 577 18.16 -27.40 -14.87
CA LYS A 577 18.22 -27.48 -16.34
C LYS A 577 16.85 -27.70 -17.01
N ILE A 578 15.82 -28.12 -16.27
CA ILE A 578 14.47 -28.29 -16.81
C ILE A 578 13.77 -26.93 -16.80
N PRO A 579 13.26 -26.40 -17.92
CA PRO A 579 12.49 -25.15 -17.90
C PRO A 579 11.27 -25.27 -16.99
N MET A 580 11.00 -24.25 -16.15
CA MET A 580 9.93 -24.30 -15.13
C MET A 580 8.55 -24.62 -15.74
N ALA A 581 8.24 -24.08 -16.92
CA ALA A 581 7.00 -24.38 -17.65
C ALA A 581 6.84 -25.87 -18.01
N LYS A 582 7.94 -26.62 -18.19
CA LYS A 582 7.92 -28.07 -18.45
C LYS A 582 7.80 -28.90 -17.18
N ARG A 583 8.01 -28.30 -16.00
CA ARG A 583 7.86 -28.97 -14.70
C ARG A 583 6.42 -28.96 -14.23
N ILE A 584 5.68 -27.91 -14.58
CA ILE A 584 4.28 -27.71 -14.18
C ILE A 584 3.35 -28.53 -15.08
N LYS A 585 2.51 -29.36 -14.47
CA LYS A 585 1.46 -30.12 -15.14
C LYS A 585 0.10 -29.61 -14.68
N LEU A 586 -0.77 -29.27 -15.63
CA LEU A 586 -2.13 -28.86 -15.30
C LEU A 586 -2.98 -30.08 -14.94
N VAL A 587 -3.66 -30.01 -13.81
CA VAL A 587 -4.69 -30.97 -13.41
C VAL A 587 -5.87 -30.80 -14.38
N GLN A 588 -6.20 -31.85 -15.13
CA GLN A 588 -7.35 -31.82 -16.04
C GLN A 588 -8.66 -31.79 -15.25
N ASN A 589 -9.61 -30.95 -15.65
CA ASN A 589 -10.98 -30.94 -15.11
C ASN A 589 -11.67 -32.25 -15.50
N LEU A 590 -11.81 -33.17 -14.54
CA LEU A 590 -12.58 -34.41 -14.71
C LEU A 590 -13.99 -34.19 -14.11
N ASP A 591 -15.03 -34.43 -14.91
CA ASP A 591 -16.40 -34.50 -14.44
C ASP A 591 -16.54 -35.68 -13.46
N MET A 592 -17.02 -35.40 -12.24
CA MET A 592 -17.24 -36.42 -11.21
C MET A 592 -18.72 -36.87 -11.23
N PRO A 593 -19.02 -38.17 -11.37
CA PRO A 593 -20.39 -38.67 -11.18
C PRO A 593 -20.78 -38.59 -9.70
N ALA A 594 -22.04 -38.22 -9.44
CA ALA A 594 -22.62 -37.88 -8.13
C ALA A 594 -22.64 -39.00 -7.06
N LYS A 595 -22.10 -40.20 -7.34
CA LYS A 595 -22.20 -41.38 -6.45
C LYS A 595 -20.92 -41.78 -5.74
N TYR A 596 -19.82 -41.03 -5.87
CA TYR A 596 -18.57 -41.39 -5.20
C TYR A 596 -18.58 -40.91 -3.73
N GLN A 597 -18.74 -41.83 -2.77
CA GLN A 597 -18.42 -41.56 -1.37
C GLN A 597 -16.90 -41.63 -1.19
N VAL A 598 -16.29 -40.47 -0.94
CA VAL A 598 -14.88 -40.32 -0.61
C VAL A 598 -14.82 -39.92 0.88
N PRO A 599 -13.92 -40.50 1.69
CA PRO A 599 -13.81 -40.11 3.10
C PRO A 599 -13.64 -38.60 3.24
N SER A 600 -14.27 -38.00 4.26
CA SER A 600 -14.02 -36.61 4.64
C SER A 600 -12.63 -36.55 5.26
N ILE A 601 -11.71 -35.81 4.65
CA ILE A 601 -10.32 -35.77 5.07
C ILE A 601 -9.97 -34.33 5.32
N ALA A 602 -9.93 -33.94 6.59
CA ALA A 602 -9.51 -32.60 6.97
C ALA A 602 -8.03 -32.39 6.62
N PRO A 603 -7.64 -31.23 6.07
CA PRO A 603 -6.25 -30.89 5.79
C PRO A 603 -5.43 -30.84 7.09
N LEU A 604 -4.15 -31.17 6.99
CA LEU A 604 -3.23 -31.00 8.11
C LEU A 604 -2.65 -29.58 8.05
N GLU A 605 -2.97 -28.73 9.02
CA GLU A 605 -2.47 -27.35 9.11
C GLU A 605 -1.02 -27.29 9.58
N ALA A 606 -0.13 -26.74 8.75
CA ALA A 606 1.28 -26.62 9.10
C ALA A 606 1.54 -25.42 10.01
N ASN A 607 2.45 -25.60 10.97
CA ASN A 607 2.99 -24.49 11.76
C ASN A 607 3.97 -23.68 10.90
N LYS A 608 4.84 -22.90 11.56
CA LYS A 608 5.86 -22.11 10.87
C LYS A 608 6.75 -22.98 9.99
N VAL A 609 6.84 -22.65 8.69
CA VAL A 609 7.71 -23.31 7.71
C VAL A 609 9.11 -22.71 7.79
N ALA A 610 10.12 -23.57 7.89
CA ALA A 610 11.53 -23.22 7.79
C ALA A 610 12.18 -23.94 6.60
N ARG A 611 13.24 -23.33 6.06
CA ARG A 611 13.99 -23.87 4.92
C ARG A 611 14.94 -24.99 5.36
N LEU A 612 14.99 -26.06 4.57
CA LEU A 612 16.05 -27.06 4.58
C LEU A 612 16.68 -27.18 3.19
N ASP A 613 17.86 -27.79 3.12
CA ASP A 613 18.61 -27.93 1.86
C ASP A 613 17.89 -28.83 0.83
N ASP A 614 17.12 -29.82 1.28
CA ASP A 614 16.38 -30.76 0.43
C ASP A 614 14.86 -30.78 0.69
N GLY A 615 14.34 -29.82 1.46
CA GLY A 615 12.95 -29.85 1.87
C GLY A 615 12.45 -28.64 2.68
N LEU A 616 11.33 -28.86 3.36
CA LEU A 616 10.65 -27.92 4.24
C LEU A 616 10.48 -28.54 5.62
N ASP A 617 10.85 -27.80 6.66
CA ASP A 617 10.54 -28.14 8.05
C ASP A 617 9.27 -27.41 8.50
N PHE A 618 8.24 -28.17 8.86
CA PHE A 618 6.93 -27.64 9.27
C PHE A 618 6.77 -27.42 10.78
N LYS A 619 7.84 -27.54 11.59
CA LYS A 619 7.85 -27.33 13.06
C LYS A 619 6.72 -28.02 13.82
N ARG A 620 6.23 -29.16 13.32
CA ARG A 620 5.29 -30.02 14.03
C ARG A 620 6.06 -31.05 14.86
N PRO A 621 5.74 -31.22 16.16
CA PRO A 621 6.39 -32.22 16.99
C PRO A 621 6.14 -33.63 16.44
N GLY A 622 7.21 -34.39 16.18
CA GLY A 622 7.14 -35.80 15.80
C GLY A 622 6.96 -36.10 14.31
N GLU A 623 6.74 -35.10 13.46
CA GLU A 623 6.72 -35.29 11.99
C GLU A 623 8.12 -35.06 11.39
N PRO A 624 8.60 -35.92 10.47
CA PRO A 624 9.85 -35.68 9.75
C PRO A 624 9.71 -34.50 8.77
N PRO A 625 10.79 -33.80 8.43
CA PRO A 625 10.74 -32.76 7.41
C PRO A 625 10.29 -33.30 6.05
N MET A 626 9.55 -32.48 5.31
CA MET A 626 9.02 -32.83 3.99
C MET A 626 10.07 -32.57 2.93
N ARG A 627 10.36 -33.54 2.09
CA ARG A 627 11.33 -33.36 1.00
C ARG A 627 10.64 -32.83 -0.26
N PHE A 628 11.33 -32.00 -1.06
CA PHE A 628 10.72 -31.46 -2.29
C PHE A 628 10.30 -32.57 -3.28
N ASP A 629 10.99 -33.72 -3.25
CA ASP A 629 10.67 -34.88 -4.06
C ASP A 629 9.45 -35.69 -3.57
N GLU A 630 8.88 -35.34 -2.43
CA GLU A 630 7.61 -35.89 -1.93
C GLU A 630 6.40 -35.06 -2.40
N ILE A 631 6.58 -33.78 -2.77
CA ILE A 631 5.48 -32.86 -3.16
C ILE A 631 5.03 -33.13 -4.59
N PHE A 632 3.80 -33.61 -4.76
CA PHE A 632 3.23 -34.04 -6.05
C PHE A 632 2.26 -33.03 -6.65
N ALA A 633 1.52 -32.30 -5.81
CA ALA A 633 0.72 -31.17 -6.26
C ALA A 633 0.80 -29.98 -5.30
N ILE A 634 0.64 -28.77 -5.85
CA ILE A 634 0.55 -27.52 -5.10
C ILE A 634 -0.70 -26.78 -5.58
N LEU A 635 -1.60 -26.42 -4.65
CA LEU A 635 -2.80 -25.63 -4.93
C LEU A 635 -2.75 -24.34 -4.14
N VAL A 636 -2.96 -23.20 -4.79
CA VAL A 636 -2.98 -21.87 -4.15
C VAL A 636 -4.37 -21.26 -4.19
N PHE A 637 -4.90 -20.90 -3.03
CA PHE A 637 -6.27 -20.40 -2.90
C PHE A 637 -6.45 -19.48 -1.68
N GLN A 638 -7.64 -18.91 -1.56
CA GLN A 638 -8.09 -18.14 -0.42
C GLN A 638 -9.37 -18.75 0.18
N LEU A 639 -9.47 -18.72 1.51
CA LEU A 639 -10.66 -19.11 2.27
C LEU A 639 -11.39 -17.88 2.84
N PRO A 640 -12.70 -17.95 3.06
CA PRO A 640 -13.42 -16.94 3.82
C PRO A 640 -13.09 -17.07 5.32
N ASP A 641 -12.70 -15.96 5.96
CA ASP A 641 -12.72 -15.74 7.41
C ASP A 641 -11.65 -16.36 8.34
N GLU A 642 -10.49 -16.80 7.86
CA GLU A 642 -9.36 -17.14 8.77
C GLU A 642 -8.47 -15.92 9.07
N LYS A 643 -8.62 -15.36 10.28
CA LYS A 643 -7.67 -14.41 10.87
C LYS A 643 -6.48 -15.18 11.48
N PRO A 644 -5.26 -14.62 11.50
CA PRO A 644 -4.09 -15.28 12.08
C PRO A 644 -4.34 -15.70 13.54
N THR A 645 -4.17 -16.98 13.86
CA THR A 645 -4.08 -17.45 15.24
C THR A 645 -2.72 -17.04 15.81
N ILE A 646 -2.74 -16.16 16.81
CA ILE A 646 -1.55 -15.79 17.56
C ILE A 646 -1.26 -16.93 18.53
N ASP A 647 -0.21 -17.70 18.26
CA ASP A 647 0.32 -18.71 19.18
C ASP A 647 0.76 -18.05 20.49
N SER A 648 -0.07 -18.20 21.53
CA SER A 648 0.21 -17.76 22.90
C SER A 648 1.12 -18.76 23.61
N GLY A 649 2.33 -18.96 23.08
CA GLY A 649 3.36 -19.85 23.61
C GLY A 649 4.46 -19.11 24.39
N ASN A 650 4.17 -18.82 25.65
CA ASN A 650 5.10 -18.67 26.78
C ASN A 650 6.60 -18.38 26.47
N ARG A 651 7.02 -17.11 26.42
CA ARG A 651 8.44 -16.73 26.65
C ARG A 651 8.57 -15.49 27.53
N ARG A 652 9.21 -15.71 28.69
CA ARG A 652 9.71 -14.69 29.61
C ARG A 652 10.45 -13.58 28.86
N ARG A 653 10.02 -12.33 29.09
CA ARG A 653 10.72 -11.11 28.68
C ARG A 653 12.17 -11.12 29.17
N LYS A 654 13.13 -11.20 28.27
CA LYS A 654 14.45 -10.56 28.46
C LYS A 654 14.38 -9.17 27.83
N LYS A 655 14.64 -8.14 28.65
CA LYS A 655 14.83 -6.75 28.20
C LYS A 655 16.12 -6.67 27.40
N GLY A 656 16.07 -5.99 26.25
CA GLY A 656 17.24 -5.53 25.50
C GLY A 656 17.48 -6.28 24.19
N ALA A 657 16.88 -5.77 23.10
CA ALA A 657 17.31 -5.81 21.70
C ALA A 657 16.08 -5.59 20.82
N ASP A 658 16.00 -4.44 20.13
CA ASP A 658 14.99 -4.19 19.11
C ASP A 658 15.30 -5.06 17.88
N VAL A 659 14.60 -6.19 17.78
CA VAL A 659 14.48 -6.97 16.54
C VAL A 659 13.16 -6.55 15.88
N PRO A 660 13.13 -6.12 14.61
CA PRO A 660 11.89 -5.79 13.92
C PRO A 660 11.09 -7.08 13.73
N THR A 661 10.18 -7.35 14.67
CA THR A 661 9.30 -8.51 14.63
C THR A 661 8.00 -8.14 13.92
N ALA A 662 7.76 -8.85 12.81
CA ALA A 662 6.47 -9.11 12.18
C ALA A 662 5.70 -7.93 11.55
N PHE A 663 5.78 -7.86 10.21
CA PHE A 663 4.74 -7.30 9.34
C PHE A 663 3.37 -7.85 9.73
N THR A 664 2.55 -7.05 10.41
CA THR A 664 1.17 -7.41 10.79
C THR A 664 0.21 -6.41 10.15
N SER A 665 -0.10 -6.65 8.87
CA SER A 665 -1.25 -6.04 8.21
C SER A 665 -2.37 -7.09 8.13
N LYS A 666 -3.63 -6.65 8.25
CA LYS A 666 -4.85 -7.48 8.05
C LYS A 666 -4.99 -7.89 6.57
N GLN A 667 -3.98 -8.54 6.01
CA GLN A 667 -4.06 -9.15 4.69
C GLN A 667 -4.87 -10.43 4.79
N GLU A 668 -5.74 -10.68 3.81
CA GLU A 668 -6.36 -12.00 3.66
C GLU A 668 -5.23 -13.03 3.52
N VAL A 669 -5.34 -14.14 4.23
CA VAL A 669 -4.31 -15.16 4.20
C VAL A 669 -4.47 -15.95 2.90
N ILE A 670 -3.38 -16.11 2.15
CA ILE A 670 -3.35 -17.03 1.02
C ILE A 670 -2.83 -18.36 1.55
N PHE A 671 -3.46 -19.44 1.13
CA PHE A 671 -3.09 -20.79 1.50
C PHE A 671 -2.45 -21.51 0.31
N ALA A 672 -1.51 -22.38 0.61
CA ALA A 672 -0.98 -23.35 -0.32
C ALA A 672 -1.13 -24.75 0.27
N ASP A 673 -1.85 -25.61 -0.44
CA ASP A 673 -1.97 -27.02 -0.12
C ASP A 673 -0.95 -27.83 -0.90
N MET A 674 -0.12 -28.58 -0.19
CA MET A 674 0.91 -29.45 -0.75
C MET A 674 0.49 -30.91 -0.57
N PHE A 675 0.23 -31.59 -1.69
CA PHE A 675 -0.15 -33.01 -1.68
C PHE A 675 1.09 -33.89 -1.85
N LEU A 676 1.25 -34.85 -0.95
CA LEU A 676 2.28 -35.88 -1.07
C LEU A 676 1.77 -37.09 -1.83
N GLY A 677 2.63 -37.73 -2.61
CA GLY A 677 2.27 -38.94 -3.36
C GLY A 677 1.77 -40.06 -2.44
N GLY A 678 0.58 -40.58 -2.70
CA GLY A 678 -0.05 -41.62 -1.88
C GLY A 678 -0.76 -41.14 -0.61
N GLN A 679 -0.54 -39.89 -0.18
CA GLN A 679 -1.24 -39.33 0.97
C GLN A 679 -2.56 -38.67 0.55
N SER A 680 -3.56 -38.82 1.41
CA SER A 680 -4.91 -38.30 1.18
C SER A 680 -5.17 -36.93 1.78
N ARG A 681 -4.32 -36.49 2.72
CA ARG A 681 -4.40 -35.18 3.38
C ARG A 681 -3.32 -34.26 2.82
N PRO A 682 -3.65 -33.04 2.37
CA PRO A 682 -2.62 -32.06 2.04
C PRO A 682 -2.03 -31.42 3.30
N TYR A 683 -0.81 -30.93 3.15
CA TYR A 683 -0.22 -29.98 4.09
C TYR A 683 -0.64 -28.57 3.70
N ARG A 684 -1.41 -27.93 4.57
CA ARG A 684 -1.86 -26.55 4.36
C ARG A 684 -0.89 -25.56 4.98
N VAL A 685 -0.36 -24.67 4.16
CA VAL A 685 0.53 -23.58 4.58
C VAL A 685 -0.13 -22.24 4.34
N ALA A 686 -0.20 -21.44 5.39
CA ALA A 686 -0.65 -20.07 5.32
C ALA A 686 0.50 -19.10 4.97
N SER A 687 0.21 -18.05 4.20
CA SER A 687 1.20 -17.05 3.78
C SER A 687 1.89 -16.31 4.92
N ASN A 688 1.31 -16.31 6.13
CA ASN A 688 1.87 -15.72 7.34
C ASN A 688 2.64 -16.73 8.21
N HIS A 689 2.61 -18.03 7.89
CA HIS A 689 3.37 -19.08 8.58
C HIS A 689 4.73 -19.34 7.92
N ILE A 690 5.11 -18.57 6.90
CA ILE A 690 6.41 -18.71 6.24
C ILE A 690 7.40 -17.69 6.80
N SER A 691 8.57 -18.17 7.20
CA SER A 691 9.71 -17.32 7.53
C SER A 691 10.39 -16.86 6.24
N TYR A 692 9.82 -15.86 5.55
CA TYR A 692 10.33 -15.42 4.25
C TYR A 692 11.82 -15.05 4.21
N PRO A 693 12.42 -14.45 5.26
CA PRO A 693 13.87 -14.21 5.29
C PRO A 693 14.72 -15.48 5.14
N ASP A 694 14.21 -16.65 5.56
CA ASP A 694 14.93 -17.92 5.39
C ASP A 694 14.94 -18.39 3.92
N PHE A 695 13.98 -17.93 3.12
CA PHE A 695 13.83 -18.28 1.71
C PHE A 695 14.38 -17.20 0.76
N PHE A 696 14.28 -15.92 1.14
CA PHE A 696 14.59 -14.77 0.29
C PHE A 696 15.37 -13.71 1.06
N THR A 697 16.41 -13.18 0.42
CA THR A 697 17.23 -12.09 0.97
C THR A 697 16.55 -10.72 0.84
N ASN A 698 15.76 -10.51 -0.22
CA ASN A 698 15.01 -9.28 -0.45
C ASN A 698 13.51 -9.55 -0.38
N LEU A 699 12.84 -8.97 0.63
CA LEU A 699 11.40 -9.04 0.74
C LEU A 699 10.75 -8.03 -0.21
N GLN A 700 9.76 -8.48 -0.94
CA GLN A 700 8.86 -7.62 -1.69
C GLN A 700 7.99 -6.82 -0.71
N ALA A 701 7.57 -5.62 -1.13
CA ALA A 701 6.73 -4.73 -0.32
C ALA A 701 5.36 -5.35 0.04
N ASN A 702 4.90 -6.33 -0.73
CA ASN A 702 3.62 -7.01 -0.54
C ASN A 702 3.81 -8.48 -0.12
N SER A 703 3.09 -8.94 0.91
CA SER A 703 3.11 -10.33 1.38
C SER A 703 2.63 -11.32 0.33
N TYR A 704 1.73 -10.93 -0.58
CA TYR A 704 1.33 -11.78 -1.71
C TYR A 704 2.45 -11.98 -2.72
N ALA A 705 3.26 -10.95 -2.94
CA ALA A 705 4.44 -11.07 -3.80
C ALA A 705 5.49 -11.97 -3.13
N ASN A 706 5.67 -11.87 -1.80
CA ASN A 706 6.52 -12.78 -1.03
C ASN A 706 6.02 -14.23 -1.08
N PHE A 707 4.71 -14.45 -0.93
CA PHE A 707 4.10 -15.78 -1.03
C PHE A 707 4.21 -16.35 -2.44
N ARG A 708 4.01 -15.53 -3.47
CA ARG A 708 4.22 -15.94 -4.87
C ARG A 708 5.66 -16.36 -5.12
N GLN A 709 6.64 -15.61 -4.61
CA GLN A 709 8.05 -15.99 -4.67
C GLN A 709 8.32 -17.30 -3.92
N PHE A 710 7.69 -17.51 -2.75
CA PHE A 710 7.75 -18.78 -2.02
C PHE A 710 7.26 -19.95 -2.88
N ILE A 711 6.11 -19.84 -3.54
CA ILE A 711 5.63 -20.90 -4.44
C ILE A 711 6.59 -21.10 -5.63
N LEU A 712 7.11 -20.03 -6.23
CA LEU A 712 8.11 -20.14 -7.30
C LEU A 712 9.40 -20.83 -6.83
N TYR A 713 9.83 -20.60 -5.59
CA TYR A 713 10.94 -21.32 -4.97
C TYR A 713 10.65 -22.82 -4.82
N LEU A 714 9.43 -23.21 -4.41
CA LEU A 714 9.07 -24.63 -4.39
C LEU A 714 9.15 -25.24 -5.79
N LEU A 715 8.58 -24.56 -6.79
CA LEU A 715 8.58 -25.01 -8.19
C LEU A 715 10.00 -25.10 -8.78
N SER A 716 10.93 -24.26 -8.33
CA SER A 716 12.32 -24.29 -8.79
C SER A 716 13.11 -25.48 -8.22
N ASN A 717 12.66 -26.08 -7.12
CA ASN A 717 13.29 -27.24 -6.48
C ASN A 717 12.56 -28.57 -6.77
N ILE A 718 11.40 -28.54 -7.41
CA ILE A 718 10.63 -29.75 -7.76
C ILE A 718 10.78 -30.08 -9.25
N ALA A 719 11.12 -31.34 -9.54
CA ALA A 719 11.37 -31.79 -10.92
C ALA A 719 10.11 -31.80 -11.81
N SER A 720 8.94 -32.16 -11.26
CA SER A 720 7.65 -32.08 -11.96
C SER A 720 6.50 -32.09 -10.95
N VAL A 721 5.54 -31.19 -11.06
CA VAL A 721 4.46 -31.01 -10.06
C VAL A 721 3.14 -30.67 -10.73
N TYR A 722 2.04 -31.15 -10.16
CA TYR A 722 0.70 -30.79 -10.60
C TYR A 722 0.23 -29.48 -9.95
N VAL A 723 -0.42 -28.64 -10.73
CA VAL A 723 -1.11 -27.43 -10.25
C VAL A 723 -2.48 -27.33 -10.94
N ASP A 724 -3.41 -26.62 -10.33
CA ASP A 724 -4.66 -26.26 -10.98
C ASP A 724 -4.56 -24.94 -11.77
N GLN A 725 -5.61 -24.60 -12.52
CA GLN A 725 -5.62 -23.38 -13.33
C GLN A 725 -5.52 -22.12 -12.45
N TYR A 726 -6.10 -22.16 -11.25
CA TYR A 726 -6.09 -21.03 -10.31
C TYR A 726 -4.70 -20.73 -9.76
N THR A 727 -3.90 -21.77 -9.50
CA THR A 727 -2.50 -21.62 -9.12
C THR A 727 -1.69 -21.05 -10.27
N ILE A 728 -1.97 -21.44 -11.53
CA ILE A 728 -1.33 -20.83 -12.70
C ILE A 728 -1.67 -19.34 -12.79
N ASP A 729 -2.94 -18.98 -12.61
CA ASP A 729 -3.38 -17.59 -12.65
C ASP A 729 -2.68 -16.77 -11.55
N PHE A 730 -2.61 -17.30 -10.33
CA PHE A 730 -1.86 -16.69 -9.22
C PHE A 730 -0.38 -16.49 -9.57
N LEU A 731 0.26 -17.50 -10.16
CA LEU A 731 1.66 -17.42 -10.57
C LEU A 731 1.89 -16.43 -11.71
N LYS A 732 0.90 -16.13 -12.56
CA LYS A 732 1.02 -15.18 -13.67
C LYS A 732 0.74 -13.74 -13.23
N ASN A 733 -0.39 -13.51 -12.56
CA ASN A 733 -0.94 -12.17 -12.33
C ASN A 733 -1.33 -11.89 -10.87
N GLY A 734 -1.02 -12.81 -9.94
CA GLY A 734 -1.30 -12.65 -8.51
C GLY A 734 -2.77 -12.82 -8.13
N LYS A 735 -3.65 -13.22 -9.06
CA LYS A 735 -5.07 -13.51 -8.76
C LYS A 735 -5.22 -14.94 -8.25
N THR A 736 -5.76 -15.10 -7.05
CA THR A 736 -6.07 -16.40 -6.44
C THR A 736 -7.56 -16.71 -6.58
N MET A 737 -7.90 -18.00 -6.59
CA MET A 737 -9.30 -18.40 -6.42
C MET A 737 -9.70 -18.27 -4.96
N ARG A 738 -10.86 -17.66 -4.72
CA ARG A 738 -11.50 -17.63 -3.40
C ARG A 738 -12.60 -18.68 -3.34
N PHE A 739 -12.43 -19.68 -2.49
CA PHE A 739 -13.49 -20.62 -2.18
C PHE A 739 -14.52 -19.94 -1.28
N LEU A 740 -15.82 -20.18 -1.53
CA LEU A 740 -16.91 -19.56 -0.75
C LEU A 740 -17.18 -20.31 0.56
N SER A 741 -16.77 -21.57 0.64
CA SER A 741 -16.87 -22.41 1.83
C SER A 741 -15.74 -23.43 1.88
N ILE A 742 -15.49 -23.99 3.07
CA ILE A 742 -14.55 -25.10 3.24
C ILE A 742 -15.01 -26.35 2.46
N ASN A 743 -16.32 -26.52 2.27
CA ASN A 743 -16.88 -27.65 1.51
C ASN A 743 -16.53 -27.56 0.02
N ASP A 744 -16.51 -26.36 -0.56
CA ASP A 744 -16.12 -26.15 -1.96
C ASP A 744 -14.64 -26.46 -2.18
N LEU A 745 -13.81 -26.09 -1.19
CA LEU A 745 -12.39 -26.41 -1.17
C LEU A 745 -12.18 -27.93 -1.05
N GLU A 746 -12.82 -28.60 -0.10
CA GLU A 746 -12.71 -30.06 0.05
C GLU A 746 -13.13 -30.80 -1.23
N LEU A 747 -14.16 -30.33 -1.93
CA LEU A 747 -14.60 -30.92 -3.19
C LEU A 747 -13.52 -30.78 -4.28
N HIS A 748 -12.81 -29.65 -4.29
CA HIS A 748 -11.69 -29.41 -5.20
C HIS A 748 -10.48 -30.28 -4.86
N GLU A 749 -10.06 -30.33 -3.59
CA GLU A 749 -8.99 -31.19 -3.10
C GLU A 749 -9.23 -32.68 -3.43
N LYS A 750 -10.47 -33.15 -3.27
CA LYS A 750 -10.88 -34.53 -3.63
C LYS A 750 -10.62 -34.87 -5.10
N ARG A 751 -10.80 -33.91 -6.02
CA ARG A 751 -10.51 -34.11 -7.45
C ARG A 751 -9.01 -34.29 -7.70
N ILE A 752 -8.19 -33.50 -7.00
CA ILE A 752 -6.73 -33.56 -7.09
C ILE A 752 -6.22 -34.88 -6.53
N TRP A 753 -6.68 -35.28 -5.34
CA TRP A 753 -6.30 -36.55 -4.73
C TRP A 753 -6.59 -37.74 -5.64
N LYS A 754 -7.73 -37.77 -6.34
CA LYS A 754 -8.06 -38.86 -7.28
C LYS A 754 -7.01 -39.03 -8.39
N GLN A 755 -6.39 -37.95 -8.85
CA GLN A 755 -5.32 -38.00 -9.85
C GLN A 755 -3.97 -38.43 -9.26
N LEU A 756 -3.74 -38.14 -7.99
CA LEU A 756 -2.50 -38.47 -7.28
C LEU A 756 -2.52 -39.83 -6.59
N ARG A 757 -3.70 -40.40 -6.36
CA ARG A 757 -3.87 -41.70 -5.70
C ARG A 757 -3.18 -42.77 -6.53
N GLY A 758 -2.15 -43.36 -5.95
CA GLY A 758 -1.36 -44.37 -6.63
C GLY A 758 -0.39 -43.81 -7.66
N ALA A 759 0.00 -42.54 -7.57
CA ALA A 759 1.09 -42.01 -8.39
C ALA A 759 2.45 -42.22 -7.68
N ALA A 760 3.45 -42.70 -8.40
CA ALA A 760 4.86 -42.70 -8.05
C ALA A 760 5.62 -41.82 -9.05
N ARG A 761 6.60 -41.03 -8.56
CA ARG A 761 7.38 -40.12 -9.38
C ARG A 761 8.84 -40.58 -9.40
N ALA A 762 9.39 -40.81 -10.60
CA ALA A 762 10.78 -41.18 -10.79
C ALA A 762 11.47 -40.20 -11.75
N MET A 763 12.75 -39.89 -11.51
CA MET A 763 13.53 -38.97 -12.35
C MET A 763 14.79 -39.66 -12.86
N CYS A 764 15.07 -39.55 -14.15
CA CYS A 764 16.31 -40.07 -14.72
C CYS A 764 17.51 -39.19 -14.31
N GLU A 765 18.55 -39.79 -13.73
CA GLU A 765 19.75 -39.06 -13.30
C GLU A 765 20.60 -38.52 -14.46
N GLN A 766 20.47 -39.10 -15.66
CA GLN A 766 21.27 -38.69 -16.82
C GLN A 766 20.65 -37.55 -17.63
N CYS A 767 19.33 -37.54 -17.82
CA CYS A 767 18.64 -36.54 -18.66
C CYS A 767 17.52 -35.77 -17.94
N ALA A 768 17.33 -36.02 -16.64
CA ALA A 768 16.31 -35.39 -15.80
C ALA A 768 14.85 -35.62 -16.25
N ALA A 769 14.60 -36.56 -17.18
CA ALA A 769 13.24 -36.93 -17.58
C ALA A 769 12.46 -37.50 -16.38
N VAL A 770 11.27 -36.94 -16.12
CA VAL A 770 10.41 -37.33 -14.99
C VAL A 770 9.25 -38.21 -15.47
N TYR A 771 9.10 -39.35 -14.82
CA TYR A 771 8.08 -40.35 -15.10
C TYR A 771 7.08 -40.38 -13.95
N TRP A 772 5.81 -40.46 -14.31
CA TRP A 772 4.70 -40.68 -13.39
C TRP A 772 4.19 -42.09 -13.63
N ILE A 773 4.25 -42.92 -12.60
CA ILE A 773 4.05 -44.36 -12.68
C ILE A 773 2.94 -44.71 -11.72
N ASP A 774 2.03 -45.57 -12.14
CA ASP A 774 1.04 -46.13 -11.24
C ASP A 774 1.76 -46.99 -10.18
N SER A 775 1.68 -46.60 -8.91
CA SER A 775 2.34 -47.25 -7.78
C SER A 775 1.83 -48.67 -7.57
N ALA A 776 0.63 -49.01 -8.06
CA ALA A 776 0.15 -50.39 -8.10
C ALA A 776 0.99 -51.29 -9.03
N LYS A 777 1.69 -50.68 -10.01
CA LYS A 777 2.60 -51.36 -10.95
C LYS A 777 4.05 -51.39 -10.46
N VAL A 778 4.36 -50.79 -9.30
CA VAL A 778 5.71 -50.79 -8.72
C VAL A 778 5.83 -51.95 -7.72
N PRO A 779 6.81 -52.87 -7.90
CA PRO A 779 7.03 -53.98 -6.96
C PRO A 779 7.35 -53.50 -5.55
N ALA A 780 7.06 -54.32 -4.53
CA ALA A 780 7.26 -53.96 -3.11
C ALA A 780 8.72 -53.62 -2.75
N GLY A 781 9.70 -54.20 -3.45
CA GLY A 781 11.14 -53.88 -3.30
C GLY A 781 11.64 -52.73 -4.20
N GLY A 782 10.75 -52.02 -4.88
CA GLY A 782 11.10 -51.12 -5.98
C GLY A 782 11.40 -51.88 -7.29
N GLY A 783 11.78 -51.15 -8.33
CA GLY A 783 12.14 -51.71 -9.62
C GLY A 783 12.96 -50.74 -10.46
N THR A 784 13.47 -51.19 -11.61
CA THR A 784 14.24 -50.36 -12.53
C THR A 784 13.56 -50.34 -13.90
N VAL A 785 13.31 -49.15 -14.45
CA VAL A 785 12.82 -48.98 -15.83
C VAL A 785 13.83 -48.26 -16.69
N LYS A 786 13.83 -48.52 -18.00
CA LYS A 786 14.65 -47.72 -18.92
C LYS A 786 13.99 -46.36 -19.15
N CYS A 787 14.77 -45.30 -19.01
CA CYS A 787 14.38 -43.95 -19.38
C CYS A 787 13.99 -43.91 -20.87
N ALA A 788 12.77 -43.50 -21.18
CA ALA A 788 12.30 -43.37 -22.56
C ALA A 788 13.08 -42.31 -23.37
N ALA A 789 13.67 -41.32 -22.71
CA ALA A 789 14.41 -40.24 -23.37
C ALA A 789 15.88 -40.58 -23.69
N CYS A 790 16.57 -41.35 -22.83
CA CYS A 790 18.01 -41.62 -23.01
C CYS A 790 18.43 -43.08 -22.79
N GLY A 791 17.50 -43.98 -22.49
CA GLY A 791 17.78 -45.40 -22.25
C GLY A 791 18.43 -45.73 -20.90
N HIS A 792 18.83 -44.74 -20.11
CA HIS A 792 19.46 -44.92 -18.79
C HIS A 792 18.51 -45.65 -17.81
N PRO A 793 19.00 -46.58 -16.97
CA PRO A 793 18.18 -47.20 -15.94
C PRO A 793 17.69 -46.16 -14.92
N VAL A 794 16.40 -46.18 -14.60
CA VAL A 794 15.77 -45.30 -13.62
C VAL A 794 15.22 -46.17 -12.50
N GLU A 795 15.73 -45.98 -11.28
CA GLU A 795 15.14 -46.62 -10.10
C GLU A 795 13.76 -46.01 -9.80
N ILE A 796 12.80 -46.90 -9.54
CA ILE A 796 11.46 -46.56 -9.08
C ILE A 796 11.30 -47.18 -7.72
N ARG A 797 10.88 -46.36 -6.76
CA ARG A 797 10.52 -46.80 -5.41
C ARG A 797 9.02 -46.70 -5.24
N LYS A 798 8.43 -47.68 -4.55
CA LYS A 798 7.05 -47.57 -4.12
C LYS A 798 7.01 -46.52 -3.01
N PRO A 799 6.12 -45.51 -3.06
CA PRO A 799 5.98 -44.57 -1.96
C PRO A 799 5.61 -45.35 -0.69
N GLU A 800 6.33 -45.11 0.41
CA GLU A 800 5.99 -45.69 1.71
C GLU A 800 4.59 -45.18 2.10
N GLU A 801 3.65 -46.10 2.37
CA GLU A 801 2.38 -45.75 2.99
C GLU A 801 2.70 -45.28 4.42
N ARG A 802 2.78 -43.95 4.61
CA ARG A 802 2.74 -43.36 5.95
C ARG A 802 1.26 -43.26 6.34
N ASP A 803 0.85 -44.14 7.24
CA ASP A 803 -0.51 -44.20 7.82
C ASP A 803 -0.98 -42.87 8.42
#